data_AF-A0A512UAP8-F1
#
_entry.id   AF-A0A512UAP8-F1
#
_cell.length_a   1.000
_cell.length_b   1.000
_cell.length_c   1.000
_cell.angle_alpha   90.00
_cell.angle_beta   90.00
_cell.angle_gamma   90.00
#
_symmetry.space_group_name_H-M   'P 1'
#
loop_
_entity.id
_entity.type
_entity.pdbx_description
1 polymer ?
#
loop_
_entity_poly.entity_id
_entity_poly.type
_entity_poly.pdbx_seq_one_letter_code
_entity_poly.pdbx_strand_id
1 'polypeptide(L)'
;MGRSTADWERRENQRAIEKASVIAFFSATVTAQHAMLDELSTSSDDDDTFFDELFEGLGPSVEPEKPPSSGVQVASTPSPPPASPATQKIIPNCIQSAPTRTNPSVDEPEIYIPSIFLTEGEKNRRILRQDEEIARQLAEESEKNRARLASLENTKSKLLRELNDNGSAYVFTWKNDSALVEGYIQKILSNDFSMVTSRQFYFFDDIEKPRSTHPHLLPRDACFSPSTSVDFFLRCCHDDPDLALRNLRVAQISIAALLELSLRCNSNVGKMVFIERIIRREYEQSFGSADAADADAANAANAADDDDDDDDDDDDDDDDEADDTVYVTADADSDYSISIDSIKPVSNVSAPQSSVAASSTAPSPRDYVSDSDADSISSPLVFSRTLVDNTPPSASSPEKDPSIADLMRAVGARRVELSSSIPVSIKLVHYHNHTQILVLRLSSIFHFCVPRATTKEEYVTLLKYFYLSCSDFHLNKKESFSLRKVFIGPVFEMFADMWSRKFGSDSFVETLHEVFSSISVSIYGETEPQIQKSLDIHLNMLLNLFHSVPRHIPASASVCKIAFRFLELRYPRISVAAPKFELDIYKNFFQAHIVSVLINYHIMSEQDANVGARLSCCYDKLLSSKENYQQTISQLSFASDENTWDKSRLTRYLGNTHELLDYMVNMLSKSKVLPNRDFFYSTEDNIR
;
A
#
# COMPACT_ATOMS: atom_id res chain seq x y z
N MET A 1 -37.43 2.23 -45.25
CA MET A 1 -37.23 2.19 -43.78
C MET A 1 -36.03 3.08 -43.44
N GLY A 2 -36.24 4.38 -43.28
CA GLY A 2 -35.19 5.31 -42.84
C GLY A 2 -35.42 5.63 -41.37
N ARG A 3 -34.78 4.89 -40.46
CA ARG A 3 -34.61 5.42 -39.10
C ARG A 3 -33.66 6.60 -39.24
N SER A 4 -34.08 7.76 -38.76
CA SER A 4 -33.27 8.98 -38.79
C SER A 4 -31.94 8.69 -38.09
N THR A 5 -30.81 9.04 -38.71
CA THR A 5 -29.49 8.96 -38.08
C THR A 5 -29.47 9.65 -36.71
N ALA A 6 -30.27 10.70 -36.54
CA ALA A 6 -30.46 11.41 -35.28
C ALA A 6 -31.08 10.54 -34.17
N ASP A 7 -31.98 9.61 -34.51
CA ASP A 7 -32.57 8.70 -33.52
C ASP A 7 -31.56 7.64 -33.04
N TRP A 8 -30.67 7.22 -33.94
CA TRP A 8 -29.58 6.31 -33.60
C TRP A 8 -28.55 7.02 -32.71
N GLU A 9 -28.10 8.22 -33.08
CA GLU A 9 -27.17 9.02 -32.27
C GLU A 9 -27.74 9.36 -30.89
N ARG A 10 -29.02 9.74 -30.80
CA ARG A 10 -29.68 10.00 -29.52
C ARG A 10 -29.70 8.77 -28.62
N ARG A 11 -29.94 7.57 -29.18
CA ARG A 11 -29.90 6.31 -28.41
C ARG A 11 -28.49 5.97 -27.95
N GLU A 12 -27.49 6.19 -28.79
CA GLU A 12 -26.11 5.89 -28.44
C GLU A 12 -25.58 6.85 -27.36
N ASN A 13 -25.91 8.15 -27.46
CA ASN A 13 -25.60 9.13 -26.42
C ASN A 13 -26.31 8.80 -25.10
N GLN A 14 -27.58 8.42 -25.14
CA GLN A 14 -28.32 8.01 -23.94
C GLN A 14 -27.68 6.78 -23.28
N ARG A 15 -27.26 5.78 -24.08
CA ARG A 15 -26.53 4.61 -23.58
C ARG A 15 -25.19 4.97 -22.97
N ALA A 16 -24.44 5.90 -23.58
CA ALA A 16 -23.17 6.37 -23.05
C ALA A 16 -23.35 7.08 -21.69
N ILE A 17 -24.38 7.92 -21.55
CA ILE A 17 -24.73 8.60 -20.29
C ILE A 17 -25.13 7.58 -19.21
N GLU A 18 -26.01 6.63 -19.56
CA GLU A 18 -26.43 5.56 -18.64
C GLU A 18 -25.22 4.74 -18.17
N LYS A 19 -24.31 4.37 -19.09
CA LYS A 19 -23.05 3.69 -18.76
C LYS A 19 -22.18 4.52 -17.83
N ALA A 20 -21.93 5.79 -18.16
CA ALA A 20 -21.11 6.68 -17.34
C ALA A 20 -21.65 6.83 -15.92
N SER A 21 -22.97 6.97 -15.78
CA SER A 21 -23.66 7.02 -14.49
C SER A 21 -23.47 5.73 -13.70
N VAL A 22 -23.63 4.57 -14.34
CA VAL A 22 -23.40 3.26 -13.71
C VAL A 22 -21.96 3.14 -13.23
N ILE A 23 -20.96 3.46 -14.06
CA ILE A 23 -19.54 3.37 -13.67
C ILE A 23 -19.22 4.28 -12.49
N ALA A 24 -19.64 5.55 -12.56
CA ALA A 24 -19.37 6.54 -11.53
C ALA A 24 -19.95 6.08 -10.18
N PHE A 25 -21.18 5.55 -10.23
CA PHE A 25 -21.86 5.02 -9.05
C PHE A 25 -21.13 3.82 -8.43
N PHE A 26 -20.75 2.83 -9.24
CA PHE A 26 -20.04 1.67 -8.73
C PHE A 26 -18.63 2.03 -8.24
N SER A 27 -17.98 3.03 -8.85
CA SER A 27 -16.70 3.55 -8.35
C SER A 27 -16.87 4.17 -6.97
N ALA A 28 -17.92 4.97 -6.74
CA ALA A 28 -18.22 5.52 -5.42
C ALA A 28 -18.54 4.42 -4.39
N THR A 29 -19.23 3.36 -4.82
CA THR A 29 -19.53 2.18 -3.99
C THR A 29 -18.25 1.47 -3.54
N VAL A 30 -17.32 1.24 -4.46
CA VAL A 30 -16.00 0.65 -4.18
C VAL A 30 -15.23 1.52 -3.19
N THR A 31 -15.26 2.84 -3.34
CA THR A 31 -14.61 3.77 -2.41
C THR A 31 -15.24 3.71 -1.01
N ALA A 32 -16.56 3.72 -0.90
CA ALA A 32 -17.25 3.61 0.39
C ALA A 32 -16.95 2.28 1.09
N GLN A 33 -16.89 1.18 0.33
CA GLN A 33 -16.49 -0.12 0.84
C GLN A 33 -15.04 -0.14 1.34
N HIS A 34 -14.11 0.52 0.65
CA HIS A 34 -12.73 0.64 1.14
C HIS A 34 -12.63 1.40 2.46
N ALA A 35 -13.34 2.52 2.60
CA ALA A 35 -13.37 3.27 3.86
C ALA A 35 -13.87 2.41 5.03
N MET A 36 -14.88 1.56 4.80
CA MET A 36 -15.37 0.62 5.81
C MET A 36 -14.34 -0.46 6.18
N LEU A 37 -13.59 -0.99 5.20
CA LEU A 37 -12.53 -1.95 5.46
C LEU A 37 -11.43 -1.34 6.33
N ASP A 38 -11.05 -0.09 6.03
CA ASP A 38 -10.04 0.62 6.80
C ASP A 38 -10.51 0.78 8.26
N GLU A 39 -11.75 1.22 8.49
CA GLU A 39 -12.34 1.35 9.84
C GLU A 39 -12.51 0.03 10.61
N LEU A 40 -12.81 -1.08 9.91
CA LEU A 40 -12.86 -2.42 10.52
C LEU A 40 -11.47 -2.99 10.81
N SER A 41 -10.44 -2.49 10.13
CA SER A 41 -9.06 -2.94 10.31
C SER A 41 -8.33 -2.16 11.40
N THR A 42 -8.62 -0.87 11.58
CA THR A 42 -8.00 -0.03 12.62
C THR A 42 -8.52 -0.38 14.02
N SER A 43 -9.78 -0.81 14.15
CA SER A 43 -10.34 -1.22 15.44
C SER A 43 -9.71 -2.47 16.07
N SER A 44 -8.79 -3.14 15.37
CA SER A 44 -8.11 -4.35 15.86
C SER A 44 -6.67 -4.08 16.32
N ASP A 45 -6.05 -2.97 15.92
CA ASP A 45 -4.63 -2.69 16.18
C ASP A 45 -4.43 -1.54 17.21
N ASP A 46 -5.47 -0.74 17.50
CA ASP A 46 -5.40 0.47 18.36
C ASP A 46 -5.90 0.26 19.81
N ASP A 47 -6.08 -0.99 20.26
CA ASP A 47 -6.57 -1.31 21.61
C ASP A 47 -5.64 -0.87 22.76
N ASP A 48 -4.42 -0.44 22.48
CA ASP A 48 -3.49 0.10 23.48
C ASP A 48 -3.70 1.62 23.74
N THR A 49 -4.26 2.38 22.79
CA THR A 49 -4.55 3.83 22.97
C THR A 49 -5.92 4.10 23.58
N PHE A 50 -6.84 3.14 23.52
CA PHE A 50 -8.21 3.27 23.99
C PHE A 50 -8.33 3.42 25.53
N PHE A 51 -7.37 2.88 26.30
CA PHE A 51 -7.39 3.00 27.76
C PHE A 51 -7.00 4.41 28.26
N ASP A 52 -6.24 5.19 27.50
CA ASP A 52 -5.79 6.52 27.92
C ASP A 52 -6.89 7.59 27.71
N GLU A 53 -7.65 7.52 26.60
CA GLU A 53 -8.80 8.41 26.36
C GLU A 53 -9.98 8.14 27.33
N LEU A 54 -10.11 6.92 27.85
CA LEU A 54 -11.20 6.54 28.76
C LEU A 54 -11.04 7.15 30.16
N PHE A 55 -9.82 7.57 30.56
CA PHE A 55 -9.57 8.17 31.88
C PHE A 55 -9.48 9.71 31.87
N GLU A 56 -9.30 10.34 30.71
CA GLU A 56 -9.38 11.81 30.58
C GLU A 56 -10.83 12.35 30.54
N GLY A 57 -11.81 11.51 30.21
CA GLY A 57 -13.23 11.88 30.12
C GLY A 57 -14.01 11.96 31.43
N LEU A 58 -13.40 11.67 32.58
CA LEU A 58 -14.04 11.78 33.89
C LEU A 58 -13.59 13.05 34.62
N GLY A 59 -14.14 14.18 34.20
CA GLY A 59 -13.90 15.49 34.80
C GLY A 59 -14.30 15.56 36.30
N PRO A 60 -13.70 16.48 37.08
CA PRO A 60 -14.01 16.61 38.50
C PRO A 60 -15.31 17.39 38.72
N SER A 61 -16.13 16.87 39.63
CA SER A 61 -17.34 17.50 40.14
C SER A 61 -17.06 18.18 41.48
N VAL A 62 -17.66 19.35 41.66
CA VAL A 62 -17.98 20.06 42.92
C VAL A 62 -16.88 20.96 43.53
N GLU A 63 -17.06 22.26 43.35
CA GLU A 63 -16.55 23.32 44.24
C GLU A 63 -17.05 23.13 45.68
N PRO A 64 -16.24 23.54 46.67
CA PRO A 64 -16.78 24.56 47.56
C PRO A 64 -15.80 25.66 47.96
N GLU A 65 -16.33 26.88 47.87
CA GLU A 65 -16.19 28.04 48.76
C GLU A 65 -14.82 28.49 49.30
N LYS A 66 -14.48 29.70 48.84
CA LYS A 66 -13.55 30.71 49.40
C LYS A 66 -13.76 30.95 50.90
N PRO A 67 -12.68 31.26 51.66
CA PRO A 67 -12.67 32.53 52.43
C PRO A 67 -11.22 33.17 52.46
N PRO A 68 -10.96 34.32 53.13
CA PRO A 68 -10.48 35.51 52.42
C PRO A 68 -9.11 36.07 52.85
N SER A 69 -8.57 36.93 51.98
CA SER A 69 -7.68 38.10 52.19
C SER A 69 -6.52 38.06 53.20
N SER A 70 -5.32 38.28 52.69
CA SER A 70 -4.28 39.24 53.16
C SER A 70 -3.09 39.10 52.20
N GLY A 71 -2.43 40.10 51.63
CA GLY A 71 -2.16 41.47 52.05
C GLY A 71 -0.63 41.65 52.14
N VAL A 72 -0.11 42.73 51.52
CA VAL A 72 1.16 43.44 51.85
C VAL A 72 2.43 43.12 51.01
N GLN A 73 2.69 44.05 50.07
CA GLN A 73 3.91 44.90 49.85
C GLN A 73 5.35 44.35 49.69
N VAL A 74 5.96 44.81 48.58
CA VAL A 74 7.23 45.57 48.44
C VAL A 74 8.58 44.84 48.45
N ALA A 75 9.23 44.92 47.27
CA ALA A 75 10.65 45.14 46.94
C ALA A 75 11.76 44.56 47.83
N SER A 76 12.73 43.85 47.22
CA SER A 76 14.08 44.38 46.89
C SER A 76 15.07 43.25 46.53
N THR A 77 15.86 43.49 45.47
CA THR A 77 17.17 42.85 45.22
C THR A 77 18.17 43.30 46.30
N PRO A 78 19.18 42.49 46.71
CA PRO A 78 20.41 42.36 45.90
C PRO A 78 21.25 41.06 46.07
N SER A 79 21.96 40.72 44.98
CA SER A 79 23.38 40.31 44.85
C SER A 79 24.02 39.16 45.71
N PRO A 80 25.02 38.43 45.14
CA PRO A 80 25.56 37.14 45.63
C PRO A 80 26.76 37.31 46.58
N PRO A 81 27.21 36.29 47.36
CA PRO A 81 28.31 35.36 46.94
C PRO A 81 28.35 34.02 47.76
N PRO A 82 29.48 33.31 47.97
CA PRO A 82 30.38 32.59 47.05
C PRO A 82 30.61 31.09 47.43
N ALA A 83 31.31 30.39 46.54
CA ALA A 83 32.29 29.32 46.79
C ALA A 83 31.92 28.09 47.64
N SER A 84 31.86 26.95 46.95
CA SER A 84 31.84 25.57 47.43
C SER A 84 32.94 25.23 48.44
N PRO A 85 32.68 24.22 49.30
CA PRO A 85 33.70 23.21 49.56
C PRO A 85 33.18 21.77 49.42
N ALA A 86 34.03 20.97 48.76
CA ALA A 86 34.40 19.60 49.06
C ALA A 86 33.28 18.58 49.39
N THR A 87 32.97 17.78 48.36
CA THR A 87 32.35 16.47 48.40
C THR A 87 33.07 15.51 49.37
N GLN A 88 32.42 15.11 50.47
CA GLN A 88 32.78 13.90 51.21
C GLN A 88 31.77 12.79 50.90
N LYS A 89 32.33 11.70 50.37
CA LYS A 89 31.70 10.46 49.96
C LYS A 89 31.40 9.63 51.21
N ILE A 90 30.13 9.56 51.63
CA ILE A 90 29.68 8.67 52.70
C ILE A 90 28.87 7.52 52.08
N ILE A 91 29.42 6.33 52.23
CA ILE A 91 28.82 5.03 51.92
C ILE A 91 27.78 4.71 53.00
N PRO A 92 26.54 4.28 52.68
CA PRO A 92 25.71 3.60 53.66
C PRO A 92 25.92 2.09 53.58
N ASN A 93 26.46 1.57 54.68
CA ASN A 93 26.53 0.14 54.97
C ASN A 93 25.14 -0.48 55.07
N CYS A 94 25.00 -1.64 54.43
CA CYS A 94 23.96 -2.62 54.67
C CYS A 94 24.10 -3.15 56.11
N ILE A 95 23.12 -2.87 56.98
CA ILE A 95 22.98 -3.51 58.29
C ILE A 95 21.69 -4.31 58.26
N GLN A 96 21.87 -5.63 58.21
CA GLN A 96 20.87 -6.62 58.59
C GLN A 96 20.67 -6.54 60.11
N SER A 97 19.42 -6.40 60.57
CA SER A 97 19.06 -6.78 61.93
C SER A 97 17.63 -7.31 62.00
N ALA A 98 17.54 -8.49 62.59
CA ALA A 98 16.38 -9.32 62.87
C ALA A 98 15.37 -8.66 63.85
N PRO A 99 14.14 -9.21 63.97
CA PRO A 99 13.07 -8.56 64.70
C PRO A 99 13.13 -8.94 66.18
N THR A 100 13.14 -7.93 67.06
CA THR A 100 12.82 -8.13 68.47
C THR A 100 11.70 -7.20 68.87
N ARG A 101 10.52 -7.81 69.07
CA ARG A 101 9.35 -7.23 69.73
C ARG A 101 9.74 -6.70 71.11
N THR A 102 9.52 -5.42 71.35
CA THR A 102 9.11 -4.88 72.65
C THR A 102 8.40 -3.54 72.43
N ASN A 103 7.07 -3.53 72.63
CA ASN A 103 6.36 -2.33 73.09
C ASN A 103 6.84 -2.05 74.53
N PRO A 104 7.00 -0.77 74.96
CA PRO A 104 5.80 -0.01 75.33
C PRO A 104 5.86 1.52 75.07
N SER A 105 4.70 2.04 74.68
CA SER A 105 4.09 3.32 75.08
C SER A 105 5.02 4.47 75.48
N VAL A 106 5.19 5.42 74.58
CA VAL A 106 5.09 6.85 74.88
C VAL A 106 4.21 7.43 73.78
N ASP A 107 3.06 7.97 74.17
CA ASP A 107 2.11 8.65 73.29
C ASP A 107 2.76 9.93 72.74
N GLU A 108 3.60 9.79 71.72
CA GLU A 108 3.84 10.89 70.79
C GLU A 108 2.56 11.04 69.96
N PRO A 109 1.90 12.21 69.96
CA PRO A 109 0.75 12.41 69.11
C PRO A 109 1.20 12.15 67.68
N GLU A 110 0.60 11.14 67.05
CA GLU A 110 0.80 10.80 65.66
C GLU A 110 0.46 12.04 64.84
N ILE A 111 1.48 12.82 64.45
CA ILE A 111 1.33 13.99 63.60
C ILE A 111 0.93 13.44 62.24
N TYR A 112 -0.37 13.27 62.07
CA TYR A 112 -0.98 12.87 60.82
C TYR A 112 -0.82 14.04 59.86
N ILE A 113 0.25 14.00 59.05
CA ILE A 113 0.40 14.89 57.91
C ILE A 113 -0.70 14.48 56.93
N PRO A 114 -1.70 15.35 56.69
CA PRO A 114 -2.78 15.00 55.77
C PRO A 114 -2.21 14.61 54.42
N SER A 115 -2.71 13.51 53.85
CA SER A 115 -2.26 12.94 52.57
C SER A 115 -2.21 13.96 51.44
N ILE A 116 -3.02 15.03 51.52
CA ILE A 116 -3.03 16.15 50.57
C ILE A 116 -1.67 16.87 50.48
N PHE A 117 -0.93 17.00 51.60
CA PHE A 117 0.41 17.62 51.59
C PHE A 117 1.49 16.69 51.03
N LEU A 118 1.25 15.37 51.08
CA LEU A 118 2.14 14.40 50.42
C LEU A 118 1.92 14.41 48.91
N THR A 119 0.66 14.53 48.46
CA THR A 119 0.33 14.61 47.03
C THR A 119 0.71 15.95 46.41
N GLU A 120 0.47 17.07 47.08
CA GLU A 120 0.93 18.39 46.61
C GLU A 120 2.45 18.52 46.71
N GLY A 121 3.07 17.96 47.75
CA GLY A 121 4.53 17.91 47.87
C GLY A 121 5.19 17.15 46.73
N GLU A 122 4.60 16.03 46.29
CA GLU A 122 5.10 15.28 45.14
C GLU A 122 4.82 16.00 43.81
N LYS A 123 3.69 16.71 43.70
CA LYS A 123 3.40 17.59 42.54
C LYS A 123 4.44 18.71 42.43
N ASN A 124 4.74 19.40 43.53
CA ASN A 124 5.76 20.46 43.55
C ASN A 124 7.16 19.93 43.25
N ARG A 125 7.50 18.71 43.71
CA ARG A 125 8.75 18.05 43.34
C ARG A 125 8.82 17.70 41.86
N ARG A 126 7.69 17.30 41.26
CA ARG A 126 7.61 17.02 39.82
C ARG A 126 7.81 18.30 39.02
N ILE A 127 7.18 19.40 39.42
CA ILE A 127 7.34 20.73 38.79
C ILE A 127 8.80 21.19 38.88
N LEU A 128 9.43 21.12 40.06
CA LEU A 128 10.84 21.51 40.20
C LEU A 128 11.79 20.66 39.34
N ARG A 129 11.52 19.36 39.16
CA ARG A 129 12.29 18.51 38.24
C ARG A 129 12.07 18.89 36.77
N GLN A 130 10.87 19.33 36.41
CA GLN A 130 10.57 19.83 35.07
C GLN A 130 11.29 21.16 34.82
N ASP A 131 11.28 22.09 35.78
CA ASP A 131 12.01 23.36 35.67
C ASP A 131 13.53 23.14 35.50
N GLU A 132 14.12 22.21 36.26
CA GLU A 132 15.53 21.84 36.12
C GLU A 132 15.83 21.21 34.75
N GLU A 133 14.91 20.41 34.21
CA GLU A 133 15.04 19.80 32.89
C GLU A 133 14.92 20.83 31.77
N ILE A 134 13.96 21.76 31.85
CA ILE A 134 13.79 22.86 30.91
C ILE A 134 15.03 23.77 30.91
N ALA A 135 15.52 24.14 32.10
CA ALA A 135 16.75 24.94 32.21
C ALA A 135 17.97 24.24 31.61
N ARG A 136 18.04 22.90 31.70
CA ARG A 136 19.08 22.10 31.06
C ARG A 136 18.97 22.11 29.54
N GLN A 137 17.76 21.96 29.00
CA GLN A 137 17.50 21.99 27.56
C GLN A 137 17.84 23.36 26.95
N LEU A 138 17.42 24.46 27.60
CA LEU A 138 17.77 25.83 27.19
C LEU A 138 19.28 26.07 27.20
N ALA A 139 20.00 25.55 28.19
CA ALA A 139 21.46 25.67 28.24
C ALA A 139 22.12 24.91 27.08
N GLU A 140 21.69 23.68 26.78
CA GLU A 140 22.20 22.88 25.67
C GLU A 140 21.94 23.54 24.30
N GLU A 141 20.73 24.08 24.12
CA GLU A 141 20.35 24.76 22.88
C GLU A 141 21.15 26.06 22.69
N SER A 142 21.34 26.85 23.75
CA SER A 142 22.18 28.05 23.71
C SER A 142 23.63 27.74 23.30
N GLU A 143 24.16 26.59 23.74
CA GLU A 143 25.50 26.14 23.34
C GLU A 143 25.54 25.68 21.88
N LYS A 144 24.52 24.95 21.40
CA LYS A 144 24.37 24.57 19.98
C LYS A 144 24.27 25.80 19.08
N ASN A 145 23.48 26.80 19.47
CA ASN A 145 23.32 28.05 18.72
C ASN A 145 24.62 28.87 18.68
N ARG A 146 25.36 28.92 19.79
CA ARG A 146 26.70 29.52 19.82
C ARG A 146 27.68 28.78 18.88
N ALA A 147 27.63 27.45 18.83
CA ALA A 147 28.47 26.64 17.94
C ALA A 147 28.10 26.83 16.45
N ARG A 148 26.80 26.92 16.13
CA ARG A 148 26.30 27.21 14.78
C ARG A 148 26.76 28.58 14.29
N LEU A 149 26.63 29.62 15.12
CA LEU A 149 27.11 30.97 14.80
C LEU A 149 28.63 31.00 14.55
N ALA A 150 29.42 30.34 15.40
CA ALA A 150 30.86 30.26 15.21
C ALA A 150 31.24 29.52 13.90
N SER A 151 30.50 28.46 13.55
CA SER A 151 30.69 27.74 12.28
C SER A 151 30.37 28.60 11.05
N LEU A 152 29.29 29.38 11.12
CA LEU A 152 28.91 30.33 10.06
C LEU A 152 29.95 31.44 9.89
N GLU A 153 30.44 32.03 10.99
CA GLU A 153 31.50 33.04 10.95
C GLU A 153 32.81 32.50 10.36
N ASN A 154 33.15 31.25 10.66
CA ASN A 154 34.31 30.57 10.09
C ASN A 154 34.13 30.33 8.58
N THR A 155 32.96 29.85 8.16
CA THR A 155 32.62 29.62 6.74
C THR A 155 32.67 30.92 5.95
N LYS A 156 32.11 31.99 6.51
CA LYS A 156 32.14 33.35 5.95
C LYS A 156 33.57 33.87 5.78
N SER A 157 34.41 33.70 6.81
CA SER A 157 35.82 34.12 6.77
C SER A 157 36.63 33.32 5.76
N LYS A 158 36.32 32.03 5.60
CA LYS A 158 36.94 31.14 4.61
C LYS A 158 36.56 31.55 3.18
N LEU A 159 35.27 31.80 2.93
CA LEU A 159 34.76 32.23 1.62
C LEU A 159 35.37 33.57 1.18
N LEU A 160 35.46 34.55 2.09
CA LEU A 160 36.11 35.83 1.80
C LEU A 160 37.59 35.67 1.46
N ARG A 161 38.29 34.72 2.10
CA ARG A 161 39.68 34.42 1.78
C ARG A 161 39.80 33.80 0.39
N GLU A 162 38.95 32.82 0.08
CA GLU A 162 38.93 32.16 -1.24
C GLU A 162 38.58 33.13 -2.38
N LEU A 163 37.61 34.03 -2.17
CA LEU A 163 37.25 35.07 -3.13
C LEU A 163 38.42 36.02 -3.41
N ASN A 164 39.16 36.42 -2.37
CA ASN A 164 40.31 37.31 -2.51
C ASN A 164 41.58 36.61 -3.03
N ASP A 165 41.70 35.30 -2.83
CA ASP A 165 42.84 34.49 -3.32
C ASP A 165 42.71 34.12 -4.81
N ASN A 166 41.51 34.27 -5.41
CA ASN A 166 41.25 33.88 -6.80
C ASN A 166 41.79 34.86 -7.86
N GLY A 167 42.69 35.77 -7.48
CA GLY A 167 43.46 36.60 -8.42
C GLY A 167 42.69 37.74 -9.07
N SER A 168 41.48 38.07 -8.59
CA SER A 168 40.78 39.28 -8.99
C SER A 168 41.52 40.52 -8.48
N ALA A 169 41.58 41.59 -9.29
CA ALA A 169 42.10 42.88 -8.83
C ALA A 169 41.17 43.57 -7.81
N TYR A 170 39.96 43.05 -7.64
CA TYR A 170 38.97 43.51 -6.68
C TYR A 170 39.16 42.82 -5.33
N VAL A 171 39.16 43.59 -4.23
CA VAL A 171 39.24 43.08 -2.86
C VAL A 171 37.83 43.02 -2.29
N PHE A 172 37.30 41.81 -2.13
CA PHE A 172 36.00 41.55 -1.55
C PHE A 172 36.04 41.81 -0.04
N THR A 173 35.10 42.61 0.44
CA THR A 173 34.93 42.89 1.88
C THR A 173 33.48 42.72 2.29
N TRP A 174 33.24 42.28 3.52
CA TRP A 174 31.88 42.08 4.01
C TRP A 174 31.00 43.35 3.92
N LYS A 175 31.59 44.54 4.11
CA LYS A 175 30.83 45.79 4.11
C LYS A 175 30.28 46.17 2.73
N ASN A 176 30.98 45.78 1.66
CA ASN A 176 30.63 46.18 0.30
C ASN A 176 29.93 45.04 -0.46
N ASP A 177 30.24 43.79 -0.12
CA ASP A 177 29.86 42.62 -0.91
C ASP A 177 29.00 41.62 -0.10
N SER A 178 28.32 42.08 0.96
CA SER A 178 27.53 41.20 1.84
C SER A 178 26.51 40.37 1.06
N ALA A 179 25.77 40.96 0.13
CA ALA A 179 24.77 40.25 -0.66
C ALA A 179 25.34 39.09 -1.49
N LEU A 180 26.55 39.26 -2.04
CA LEU A 180 27.23 38.20 -2.80
C LEU A 180 27.68 37.08 -1.89
N VAL A 181 28.33 37.43 -0.77
CA VAL A 181 28.85 36.48 0.22
C VAL A 181 27.71 35.73 0.90
N GLU A 182 26.60 36.40 1.22
CA GLU A 182 25.37 35.79 1.74
C GLU A 182 24.74 34.85 0.71
N GLY A 183 24.66 35.24 -0.56
CA GLY A 183 24.16 34.37 -1.62
C GLY A 183 24.98 33.09 -1.77
N TYR A 184 26.30 33.16 -1.60
CA TYR A 184 27.16 31.98 -1.58
C TYR A 184 27.03 31.14 -0.31
N ILE A 185 26.92 31.78 0.86
CA ILE A 185 26.65 31.08 2.13
C ILE A 185 25.32 30.34 2.03
N GLN A 186 24.27 30.97 1.51
CA GLN A 186 22.96 30.36 1.32
C GLN A 186 23.04 29.14 0.39
N LYS A 187 23.82 29.22 -0.70
CA LYS A 187 24.07 28.08 -1.59
C LYS A 187 24.86 26.95 -0.92
N ILE A 188 25.82 27.28 -0.05
CA ILE A 188 26.57 26.29 0.73
C ILE A 188 25.64 25.60 1.73
N LEU A 189 24.80 26.36 2.43
CA LEU A 189 23.83 25.83 3.40
C LEU A 189 22.73 25.01 2.72
N SER A 190 22.33 25.36 1.51
CA SER A 190 21.35 24.59 0.72
C SER A 190 21.96 23.40 -0.02
N ASN A 191 23.25 23.07 0.23
CA ASN A 191 23.99 22.02 -0.46
C ASN A 191 23.85 22.08 -2.01
N ASP A 192 23.84 23.29 -2.57
CA ASP A 192 23.69 23.50 -4.00
C ASP A 192 24.84 22.80 -4.76
N PHE A 193 24.49 21.90 -5.69
CA PHE A 193 25.44 21.12 -6.48
C PHE A 193 26.45 21.98 -7.25
N SER A 194 26.11 23.22 -7.56
CA SER A 194 27.02 24.18 -8.19
C SER A 194 28.23 24.52 -7.31
N MET A 195 28.17 24.24 -6.00
CA MET A 195 29.20 24.58 -5.01
C MET A 195 30.08 23.41 -4.55
N VAL A 196 29.80 22.17 -4.98
CA VAL A 196 30.37 20.91 -4.42
C VAL A 196 31.87 20.69 -4.69
N THR A 197 32.49 21.47 -5.59
CA THR A 197 33.94 21.34 -5.84
C THR A 197 34.75 22.12 -4.79
N SER A 198 35.59 21.41 -4.03
CA SER A 198 36.34 21.89 -2.86
C SER A 198 37.42 22.96 -3.13
N ARG A 199 37.53 23.43 -4.38
CA ARG A 199 38.26 24.63 -4.79
C ARG A 199 37.48 25.26 -5.92
N GLN A 200 36.67 26.25 -5.60
CA GLN A 200 35.94 27.00 -6.61
C GLN A 200 36.92 27.97 -7.27
N PHE A 201 37.34 27.67 -8.49
CA PHE A 201 37.90 28.69 -9.36
C PHE A 201 36.74 29.57 -9.79
N TYR A 202 36.60 30.75 -9.16
CA TYR A 202 35.63 31.75 -9.59
C TYR A 202 36.12 32.32 -10.92
N PHE A 203 35.69 31.71 -12.02
CA PHE A 203 35.91 32.27 -13.35
C PHE A 203 35.01 33.48 -13.50
N PHE A 204 35.54 34.65 -13.15
CA PHE A 204 34.94 35.91 -13.55
C PHE A 204 35.00 35.98 -15.10
N ASP A 205 33.96 36.56 -15.74
CA ASP A 205 33.81 36.64 -17.21
C ASP A 205 35.02 37.32 -17.91
N ASP A 206 35.91 37.90 -17.13
CA ASP A 206 37.18 38.51 -17.45
C ASP A 206 38.25 37.49 -17.89
N ILE A 207 38.05 36.18 -17.67
CA ILE A 207 39.03 35.12 -17.95
C ILE A 207 38.47 34.17 -19.04
N GLU A 208 38.93 34.43 -20.27
CA GLU A 208 38.59 33.83 -21.57
C GLU A 208 38.14 32.34 -21.59
N LYS A 209 36.99 32.07 -22.24
CA LYS A 209 36.51 30.71 -22.56
C LYS A 209 37.29 30.09 -23.73
N PRO A 210 37.90 28.89 -23.60
CA PRO A 210 38.36 28.12 -24.73
C PRO A 210 37.21 27.32 -25.36
N ARG A 211 37.15 27.32 -26.70
CA ARG A 211 36.22 26.53 -27.51
C ARG A 211 36.58 25.04 -27.44
N SER A 212 35.67 24.19 -26.96
CA SER A 212 35.84 22.73 -27.02
C SER A 212 34.97 22.10 -28.11
N THR A 213 35.64 21.49 -29.09
CA THR A 213 35.09 20.53 -30.05
C THR A 213 35.43 19.11 -29.60
N HIS A 214 34.44 18.24 -29.37
CA HIS A 214 34.63 16.77 -29.45
C HIS A 214 33.33 16.07 -29.90
N PRO A 215 33.38 15.20 -30.93
CA PRO A 215 32.22 14.46 -31.41
C PRO A 215 32.33 12.96 -31.08
N HIS A 216 31.40 12.45 -30.26
CA HIS A 216 30.97 11.05 -30.27
C HIS A 216 29.50 11.01 -29.87
N LEU A 217 28.61 11.28 -30.83
CA LEU A 217 27.17 11.18 -30.66
C LEU A 217 26.65 10.13 -31.63
N LEU A 218 25.84 9.20 -31.12
CA LEU A 218 25.14 8.20 -31.91
C LEU A 218 24.24 8.90 -32.96
N PRO A 219 24.09 8.33 -34.17
CA PRO A 219 23.22 8.89 -35.19
C PRO A 219 21.77 8.95 -34.67
N ARG A 220 21.19 10.15 -34.66
CA ARG A 220 19.85 10.43 -34.14
C ARG A 220 18.73 9.73 -34.93
N ASP A 221 19.03 9.26 -36.15
CA ASP A 221 18.03 8.83 -37.14
C ASP A 221 18.13 7.36 -37.56
N ALA A 222 18.86 6.52 -36.82
CA ALA A 222 18.97 5.11 -37.17
C ALA A 222 17.73 4.32 -36.70
N CYS A 223 16.82 4.02 -37.62
CA CYS A 223 15.67 3.12 -37.42
C CYS A 223 16.15 1.68 -37.14
N PHE A 224 16.59 1.39 -35.92
CA PHE A 224 16.86 0.03 -35.48
C PHE A 224 15.58 -0.65 -35.00
N SER A 225 15.45 -1.95 -35.29
CA SER A 225 14.52 -2.82 -34.55
C SER A 225 14.77 -2.65 -33.04
N PRO A 226 13.72 -2.54 -32.20
CA PRO A 226 13.86 -2.35 -30.75
C PRO A 226 14.84 -3.34 -30.09
N SER A 227 14.87 -4.59 -30.55
CA SER A 227 15.74 -5.63 -30.01
C SER A 227 17.22 -5.45 -30.38
N THR A 228 17.52 -5.06 -31.63
CA THR A 228 18.89 -4.83 -32.10
C THR A 228 19.48 -3.56 -31.47
N SER A 229 18.63 -2.55 -31.21
CA SER A 229 19.03 -1.29 -30.60
C SER A 229 19.51 -1.44 -29.16
N VAL A 230 18.79 -2.23 -28.35
CA VAL A 230 19.17 -2.48 -26.95
C VAL A 230 20.46 -3.29 -26.86
N ASP A 231 20.60 -4.33 -27.66
CA ASP A 231 21.79 -5.17 -27.64
C ASP A 231 23.05 -4.41 -28.06
N PHE A 232 22.91 -3.54 -29.06
CA PHE A 232 23.98 -2.65 -29.47
C PHE A 232 24.29 -1.61 -28.39
N PHE A 233 23.25 -0.97 -27.83
CA PHE A 233 23.38 0.00 -26.75
C PHE A 233 24.13 -0.59 -25.54
N LEU A 234 23.72 -1.77 -25.07
CA LEU A 234 24.35 -2.44 -23.92
C LEU A 234 25.80 -2.83 -24.22
N ARG A 235 26.11 -3.24 -25.47
CA ARG A 235 27.50 -3.53 -25.88
C ARG A 235 28.38 -2.28 -25.93
N CYS A 236 27.83 -1.14 -26.33
CA CYS A 236 28.56 0.12 -26.41
C CYS A 236 28.88 0.74 -25.05
N CYS A 237 28.19 0.33 -23.97
CA CYS A 237 28.38 0.90 -22.65
C CYS A 237 29.42 0.16 -21.79
N HIS A 238 30.05 -0.91 -22.28
CA HIS A 238 31.20 -1.59 -21.64
C HIS A 238 31.06 -1.87 -20.13
N ASP A 239 29.86 -2.27 -19.67
CA ASP A 239 29.55 -2.50 -18.25
C ASP A 239 29.70 -1.27 -17.32
N ASP A 240 29.78 -0.05 -17.87
CA ASP A 240 29.79 1.22 -17.14
C ASP A 240 28.37 1.84 -17.07
N PRO A 241 27.73 1.85 -15.88
CA PRO A 241 26.38 2.38 -15.74
C PRO A 241 26.32 3.90 -15.90
N ASP A 242 27.38 4.64 -15.55
CA ASP A 242 27.40 6.11 -15.66
C ASP A 242 27.48 6.54 -17.13
N LEU A 243 28.30 5.82 -17.92
CA LEU A 243 28.36 6.02 -19.37
C LEU A 243 27.02 5.66 -20.04
N ALA A 244 26.38 4.58 -19.59
CA ALA A 244 25.07 4.18 -20.11
C ALA A 244 24.00 5.24 -19.83
N LEU A 245 23.91 5.75 -18.60
CA LEU A 245 22.96 6.82 -18.24
C LEU A 245 23.20 8.09 -19.05
N ARG A 246 24.47 8.49 -19.23
CA ARG A 246 24.82 9.63 -20.09
C ARG A 246 24.32 9.41 -21.52
N ASN A 247 24.52 8.22 -22.08
CA ASN A 247 24.07 7.88 -23.43
C ASN A 247 22.53 7.85 -23.53
N LEU A 248 21.81 7.38 -22.51
CA LEU A 248 20.34 7.42 -22.47
C LEU A 248 19.82 8.86 -22.47
N ARG A 249 20.40 9.74 -21.64
CA ARG A 249 20.02 11.16 -21.55
C ARG A 249 20.25 11.87 -22.87
N VAL A 250 21.40 11.62 -23.49
CA VAL A 250 21.74 12.14 -24.83
C VAL A 250 20.76 11.64 -25.89
N ALA A 251 20.37 10.36 -25.82
CA ALA A 251 19.41 9.74 -26.73
C ALA A 251 17.94 10.08 -26.38
N GLN A 252 17.68 10.79 -25.29
CA GLN A 252 16.34 11.09 -24.76
C GLN A 252 15.50 9.81 -24.53
N ILE A 253 16.14 8.70 -24.18
CA ILE A 253 15.46 7.44 -23.85
C ILE A 253 15.20 7.45 -22.35
N SER A 254 13.93 7.39 -21.96
CA SER A 254 13.57 7.28 -20.54
C SER A 254 13.99 5.92 -19.97
N ILE A 255 14.27 5.87 -18.67
CA ILE A 255 14.61 4.60 -18.01
C ILE A 255 13.47 3.59 -18.06
N ALA A 256 12.22 4.07 -18.00
CA ALA A 256 11.06 3.23 -18.19
C ALA A 256 11.07 2.56 -19.57
N ALA A 257 11.43 3.30 -20.63
CA ALA A 257 11.56 2.75 -21.98
C ALA A 257 12.72 1.76 -22.07
N LEU A 258 13.88 2.04 -21.46
CA LEU A 258 15.00 1.09 -21.40
C LEU A 258 14.59 -0.21 -20.72
N LEU A 259 13.89 -0.12 -19.59
CA LEU A 259 13.42 -1.28 -18.85
C LEU A 259 12.45 -2.10 -19.70
N GLU A 260 11.42 -1.46 -20.27
CA GLU A 260 10.44 -2.15 -21.11
C GLU A 260 11.10 -2.86 -22.29
N LEU A 261 12.04 -2.18 -22.96
CA LEU A 261 12.83 -2.73 -24.04
C LEU A 261 13.70 -3.91 -23.57
N SER A 262 14.29 -3.81 -22.38
CA SER A 262 15.11 -4.88 -21.82
C SER A 262 14.29 -6.13 -21.48
N LEU A 263 13.11 -5.95 -20.89
CA LEU A 263 12.20 -7.05 -20.54
C LEU A 263 11.69 -7.78 -21.79
N ARG A 264 11.51 -7.07 -22.90
CA ARG A 264 11.08 -7.64 -24.18
C ARG A 264 12.20 -8.37 -24.93
N CYS A 265 13.47 -7.98 -24.74
CA CYS A 265 14.55 -8.37 -25.65
C CYS A 265 15.65 -9.22 -25.02
N ASN A 266 15.77 -9.31 -23.68
CA ASN A 266 16.90 -9.97 -23.04
C ASN A 266 16.56 -11.30 -22.36
N SER A 267 17.11 -12.38 -22.90
CA SER A 267 17.15 -13.71 -22.26
C SER A 267 18.40 -13.93 -21.39
N ASN A 268 19.35 -12.98 -21.38
CA ASN A 268 20.66 -13.10 -20.72
C ASN A 268 20.68 -12.38 -19.35
N VAL A 269 20.94 -13.14 -18.28
CA VAL A 269 21.00 -12.63 -16.89
C VAL A 269 22.03 -11.52 -16.73
N GLY A 270 23.22 -11.64 -17.34
CA GLY A 270 24.29 -10.64 -17.20
C GLY A 270 23.86 -9.27 -17.70
N LYS A 271 23.09 -9.21 -18.79
CA LYS A 271 22.54 -7.96 -19.30
C LYS A 271 21.45 -7.38 -18.40
N MET A 272 20.59 -8.21 -17.82
CA MET A 272 19.60 -7.77 -16.84
C MET A 272 20.26 -7.23 -15.56
N VAL A 273 21.34 -7.86 -15.09
CA VAL A 273 22.14 -7.35 -13.97
C VAL A 273 22.76 -6.00 -14.32
N PHE A 274 23.29 -5.83 -15.53
CA PHE A 274 23.83 -4.54 -15.95
C PHE A 274 22.76 -3.45 -16.03
N ILE A 275 21.57 -3.77 -16.56
CA ILE A 275 20.43 -2.85 -16.59
C ILE A 275 19.98 -2.49 -15.17
N GLU A 276 19.95 -3.44 -14.24
CA GLU A 276 19.66 -3.16 -12.83
C GLU A 276 20.67 -2.18 -12.23
N ARG A 277 21.98 -2.32 -12.56
CA ARG A 277 23.00 -1.35 -12.14
C ARG A 277 22.77 0.04 -12.72
N ILE A 278 22.39 0.14 -14.00
CA ILE A 278 22.03 1.41 -14.64
C ILE A 278 20.87 2.06 -13.90
N ILE A 279 19.79 1.31 -13.63
CA ILE A 279 18.60 1.85 -12.98
C ILE A 279 18.89 2.25 -11.53
N ARG A 280 19.60 1.40 -10.78
CA ARG A 280 20.03 1.71 -9.41
C ARG A 280 20.85 3.00 -9.40
N ARG A 281 21.76 3.16 -10.36
CA ARG A 281 22.62 4.33 -10.46
C ARG A 281 21.84 5.61 -10.77
N GLU A 282 20.82 5.57 -11.64
CA GLU A 282 19.95 6.74 -11.82
C GLU A 282 19.19 7.04 -10.53
N TYR A 283 18.61 6.01 -9.91
CA TYR A 283 17.84 6.20 -8.70
C TYR A 283 18.69 6.84 -7.59
N GLU A 284 19.93 6.38 -7.41
CA GLU A 284 20.91 7.02 -6.53
C GLU A 284 21.18 8.48 -6.92
N GLN A 285 21.28 8.79 -8.22
CA GLN A 285 21.47 10.17 -8.70
C GLN A 285 20.23 11.06 -8.55
N SER A 286 19.02 10.49 -8.62
CA SER A 286 17.75 11.24 -8.54
C SER A 286 17.22 11.40 -7.12
N PHE A 287 17.42 10.39 -6.26
CA PHE A 287 16.82 10.33 -4.91
C PHE A 287 17.87 10.32 -3.79
N GLY A 288 19.11 9.89 -4.07
CA GLY A 288 20.17 9.84 -3.07
C GLY A 288 20.57 11.21 -2.50
N SER A 289 20.19 12.32 -3.17
CA SER A 289 20.33 13.66 -2.59
C SER A 289 19.09 14.17 -1.87
N ALA A 290 17.92 13.62 -2.18
CA ALA A 290 16.66 14.02 -1.55
C ALA A 290 16.57 13.45 -0.13
N ASP A 291 16.92 12.18 0.07
CA ASP A 291 16.93 11.58 1.42
C ASP A 291 17.96 12.23 2.35
N ALA A 292 19.06 12.77 1.80
CA ALA A 292 20.04 13.54 2.57
C ALA A 292 19.49 14.94 2.92
N ALA A 293 18.78 15.59 2.00
CA ALA A 293 18.15 16.89 2.22
C ALA A 293 16.93 16.80 3.16
N ASP A 294 16.13 15.74 3.07
CA ASP A 294 14.95 15.51 3.92
C ASP A 294 15.34 15.03 5.33
N ALA A 295 16.44 14.30 5.49
CA ALA A 295 16.98 14.01 6.82
C ALA A 295 17.51 15.29 7.50
N ASP A 296 18.11 16.20 6.73
CA ASP A 296 18.54 17.51 7.22
C ASP A 296 17.35 18.45 7.48
N ALA A 297 16.30 18.39 6.65
CA ALA A 297 15.08 19.19 6.82
C ALA A 297 14.18 18.66 7.95
N ALA A 298 14.06 17.35 8.15
CA ALA A 298 13.33 16.76 9.28
C ALA A 298 14.05 17.02 10.61
N ASN A 299 15.38 17.03 10.63
CA ASN A 299 16.15 17.50 11.78
C ASN A 299 16.04 19.01 12.01
N ALA A 300 15.69 19.80 10.98
CA ALA A 300 15.41 21.22 11.11
C ALA A 300 13.95 21.51 11.52
N ALA A 301 12.99 20.70 11.08
CA ALA A 301 11.56 20.82 11.42
C ALA A 301 11.28 20.31 12.83
N ASN A 302 11.87 19.20 13.26
CA ASN A 302 11.80 18.75 14.66
C ASN A 302 12.56 19.67 15.63
N ALA A 303 13.30 20.66 15.12
CA ALA A 303 13.93 21.71 15.91
C ALA A 303 13.15 23.04 15.84
N ALA A 304 11.99 23.06 15.18
CA ALA A 304 11.15 24.24 14.98
C ALA A 304 9.68 24.02 15.40
N ASP A 305 9.32 22.81 15.86
CA ASP A 305 7.94 22.40 16.20
C ASP A 305 7.73 22.20 17.72
N ASP A 306 8.69 22.64 18.54
CA ASP A 306 8.62 22.59 20.01
C ASP A 306 8.36 23.99 20.64
N ASP A 307 8.02 25.01 19.84
CA ASP A 307 8.02 26.42 20.27
C ASP A 307 6.64 27.16 20.25
N ASP A 308 5.52 26.56 19.83
CA ASP A 308 4.27 27.33 19.58
C ASP A 308 2.97 26.68 20.15
N ASP A 309 2.87 26.45 21.48
CA ASP A 309 1.58 26.11 22.12
C ASP A 309 1.48 26.68 23.56
N ASP A 310 1.64 28.00 23.71
CA ASP A 310 1.20 28.72 24.91
C ASP A 310 1.14 30.22 24.56
N ASP A 311 -0.03 30.73 24.17
CA ASP A 311 -0.51 32.11 24.41
C ASP A 311 -1.72 32.40 23.48
N ASP A 312 -2.93 32.38 24.04
CA ASP A 312 -3.86 33.52 24.02
C ASP A 312 -5.26 33.08 24.52
N ASP A 313 -5.39 33.14 25.86
CA ASP A 313 -6.61 33.54 26.53
C ASP A 313 -6.95 35.00 26.17
N ASP A 314 -8.23 35.35 26.32
CA ASP A 314 -8.84 36.69 26.28
C ASP A 314 -9.28 37.20 24.89
N ASP A 315 -10.56 37.00 24.56
CA ASP A 315 -11.43 38.14 24.29
C ASP A 315 -12.90 37.76 24.56
N ASP A 316 -13.40 38.34 25.64
CA ASP A 316 -14.80 38.61 25.91
C ASP A 316 -15.41 39.37 24.71
N ASP A 317 -16.52 38.88 24.14
CA ASP A 317 -17.54 39.77 23.58
C ASP A 317 -18.91 39.09 23.67
N ASP A 318 -19.66 39.59 24.66
CA ASP A 318 -21.12 39.57 24.70
C ASP A 318 -21.66 40.10 23.35
N ASP A 319 -22.51 39.32 22.67
CA ASP A 319 -23.60 39.92 21.90
C ASP A 319 -24.78 38.94 21.81
N ASP A 320 -25.77 39.28 22.62
CA ASP A 320 -27.18 38.92 22.46
C ASP A 320 -27.61 39.15 21.01
N GLU A 321 -28.10 38.12 20.30
CA GLU A 321 -29.31 38.29 19.48
C GLU A 321 -30.13 37.00 19.47
N ALA A 322 -31.33 37.16 20.04
CA ALA A 322 -32.44 36.24 19.94
C ALA A 322 -32.87 36.08 18.48
N ASP A 323 -33.02 34.84 18.03
CA ASP A 323 -34.01 34.56 16.98
C ASP A 323 -34.82 33.30 17.29
N ASP A 324 -36.06 33.58 17.66
CA ASP A 324 -37.16 32.64 17.81
C ASP A 324 -37.45 31.95 16.47
N THR A 325 -37.18 30.65 16.36
CA THR A 325 -37.85 29.82 15.36
C THR A 325 -38.47 28.57 15.99
N VAL A 326 -39.69 28.78 16.46
CA VAL A 326 -40.71 27.77 16.70
C VAL A 326 -40.96 26.98 15.41
N TYR A 327 -40.61 25.70 15.40
CA TYR A 327 -41.24 24.72 14.49
C TYR A 327 -41.97 23.63 15.28
N VAL A 328 -43.26 23.90 15.42
CA VAL A 328 -44.42 23.01 15.51
C VAL A 328 -44.11 21.51 15.48
N THR A 329 -44.23 20.87 16.64
CA THR A 329 -44.54 19.44 16.76
C THR A 329 -45.98 19.22 16.27
N ALA A 330 -46.13 18.55 15.13
CA ALA A 330 -47.42 18.02 14.72
C ALA A 330 -47.59 16.62 15.31
N ASP A 331 -48.48 16.53 16.30
CA ASP A 331 -49.11 15.30 16.74
C ASP A 331 -49.73 14.57 15.55
N ALA A 332 -49.39 13.30 15.39
CA ALA A 332 -50.14 12.37 14.57
C ALA A 332 -50.35 11.09 15.37
N ASP A 333 -51.47 11.09 16.09
CA ASP A 333 -52.16 9.89 16.54
C ASP A 333 -52.28 8.89 15.38
N SER A 334 -51.72 7.70 15.58
CA SER A 334 -52.21 6.53 14.85
C SER A 334 -52.25 5.32 15.77
N ASP A 335 -53.43 5.16 16.37
CA ASP A 335 -53.95 3.89 16.85
C ASP A 335 -53.75 2.81 15.78
N TYR A 336 -52.90 1.83 16.06
CA TYR A 336 -53.01 0.50 15.45
C TYR A 336 -52.93 -0.56 16.54
N SER A 337 -54.12 -0.93 17.01
CA SER A 337 -54.39 -2.15 17.75
C SER A 337 -54.19 -3.35 16.83
N ILE A 338 -53.12 -4.13 17.05
CA ILE A 338 -52.97 -5.44 16.43
C ILE A 338 -53.63 -6.47 17.37
N SER A 339 -54.84 -6.88 16.97
CA SER A 339 -55.55 -8.03 17.52
C SER A 339 -54.75 -9.31 17.32
N ILE A 340 -54.54 -10.01 18.43
CA ILE A 340 -54.07 -11.39 18.47
C ILE A 340 -55.29 -12.28 18.18
N ASP A 341 -55.28 -12.97 17.04
CA ASP A 341 -56.17 -14.11 16.80
C ASP A 341 -55.41 -15.34 16.30
N SER A 342 -55.14 -16.20 17.27
CA SER A 342 -55.24 -17.65 17.30
C SER A 342 -55.64 -18.45 16.04
N ILE A 343 -54.75 -19.40 15.72
CA ILE A 343 -55.01 -20.85 15.49
C ILE A 343 -55.81 -21.25 14.22
N LYS A 344 -55.18 -22.05 13.34
CA LYS A 344 -55.51 -23.48 13.13
C LYS A 344 -54.51 -24.24 12.24
N PRO A 345 -54.43 -25.58 12.35
CA PRO A 345 -53.32 -26.43 11.88
C PRO A 345 -53.71 -27.37 10.72
N VAL A 346 -52.82 -28.35 10.42
CA VAL A 346 -53.00 -29.56 9.57
C VAL A 346 -52.68 -29.29 8.09
N SER A 347 -51.92 -30.08 7.29
CA SER A 347 -51.62 -31.52 7.16
C SER A 347 -50.36 -31.67 6.28
N ASN A 348 -49.42 -32.58 6.53
CA ASN A 348 -49.32 -33.97 6.02
C ASN A 348 -49.34 -34.19 4.49
N VAL A 349 -48.52 -35.17 4.05
CA VAL A 349 -48.36 -35.83 2.72
C VAL A 349 -47.63 -34.98 1.65
N SER A 350 -46.66 -35.44 0.85
CA SER A 350 -46.27 -36.76 0.38
C SER A 350 -44.81 -36.77 -0.11
N ALA A 351 -44.11 -37.88 0.09
CA ALA A 351 -42.97 -38.25 -0.75
C ALA A 351 -43.45 -38.66 -2.16
N PRO A 352 -42.55 -38.64 -3.16
CA PRO A 352 -42.57 -39.73 -4.12
C PRO A 352 -41.21 -40.41 -4.27
N GLN A 353 -41.29 -41.74 -4.30
CA GLN A 353 -40.27 -42.67 -4.76
C GLN A 353 -40.20 -42.71 -6.30
N SER A 354 -39.05 -43.17 -6.81
CA SER A 354 -38.89 -43.98 -8.04
C SER A 354 -39.09 -43.22 -9.38
N SER A 355 -38.35 -43.38 -10.47
CA SER A 355 -37.70 -44.57 -11.05
C SER A 355 -36.93 -44.19 -12.33
N VAL A 356 -35.87 -44.98 -12.64
CA VAL A 356 -35.54 -45.59 -13.96
C VAL A 356 -34.95 -44.73 -15.11
N ALA A 357 -33.65 -45.01 -15.35
CA ALA A 357 -32.93 -45.40 -16.58
C ALA A 357 -33.23 -44.79 -17.97
N ALA A 358 -32.16 -44.26 -18.59
CA ALA A 358 -31.69 -44.54 -19.97
C ALA A 358 -30.34 -43.80 -20.16
N SER A 359 -29.18 -44.47 -20.23
CA SER A 359 -28.54 -45.03 -21.44
C SER A 359 -28.47 -44.06 -22.63
N SER A 360 -27.35 -43.35 -22.80
CA SER A 360 -26.87 -42.96 -24.14
C SER A 360 -25.34 -43.06 -24.26
N THR A 361 -24.96 -44.05 -25.06
CA THR A 361 -23.77 -44.28 -25.87
C THR A 361 -22.86 -43.07 -26.14
N ALA A 362 -21.58 -43.23 -25.79
CA ALA A 362 -20.46 -42.46 -26.29
C ALA A 362 -20.03 -42.93 -27.70
N PRO A 363 -19.59 -42.04 -28.60
CA PRO A 363 -18.90 -42.44 -29.82
C PRO A 363 -17.37 -42.43 -29.65
N SER A 364 -16.75 -43.52 -30.12
CA SER A 364 -15.31 -43.71 -30.32
C SER A 364 -14.73 -42.69 -31.31
N PRO A 365 -13.47 -42.24 -31.15
CA PRO A 365 -12.80 -41.44 -32.16
C PRO A 365 -12.36 -42.31 -33.33
N ARG A 366 -12.52 -41.79 -34.55
CA ARG A 366 -11.98 -42.35 -35.80
C ARG A 366 -10.57 -41.84 -36.02
N ASP A 367 -9.68 -42.78 -36.33
CA ASP A 367 -8.37 -42.54 -36.92
C ASP A 367 -8.49 -41.78 -38.25
N TYR A 368 -7.73 -40.70 -38.37
CA TYR A 368 -7.39 -40.11 -39.66
C TYR A 368 -5.87 -40.17 -39.83
N VAL A 369 -5.45 -41.14 -40.63
CA VAL A 369 -4.15 -41.18 -41.29
C VAL A 369 -4.23 -40.23 -42.49
N SER A 370 -3.30 -39.29 -42.56
CA SER A 370 -3.00 -38.56 -43.80
C SER A 370 -1.50 -38.46 -43.94
N ASP A 371 -0.98 -39.27 -44.86
CA ASP A 371 0.32 -39.14 -45.51
C ASP A 371 0.42 -37.80 -46.25
N SER A 372 1.58 -37.14 -46.15
CA SER A 372 2.09 -36.28 -47.21
C SER A 372 3.60 -36.10 -47.05
N ASP A 373 4.35 -36.87 -47.86
CA ASP A 373 5.78 -36.73 -48.13
C ASP A 373 6.08 -35.52 -49.05
N ALA A 374 7.36 -35.12 -49.02
CA ALA A 374 8.11 -34.24 -49.95
C ALA A 374 7.88 -32.72 -49.78
N ASP A 375 8.89 -31.81 -49.72
CA ASP A 375 10.27 -31.87 -50.19
C ASP A 375 11.22 -30.93 -49.39
N SER A 376 12.40 -31.49 -49.17
CA SER A 376 13.78 -31.00 -49.01
C SER A 376 14.19 -29.53 -49.33
N ILE A 377 15.29 -29.15 -48.65
CA ILE A 377 16.39 -28.20 -49.01
C ILE A 377 16.43 -26.87 -48.22
N SER A 378 17.28 -26.81 -47.18
CA SER A 378 18.50 -25.95 -47.19
C SER A 378 19.32 -26.14 -45.90
N SER A 379 20.57 -26.53 -46.08
CA SER A 379 21.58 -26.76 -45.05
C SER A 379 22.13 -25.45 -44.45
N PRO A 380 22.60 -25.44 -43.19
CA PRO A 380 23.32 -24.29 -42.64
C PRO A 380 24.81 -24.32 -42.98
N LEU A 381 25.37 -23.13 -43.21
CA LEU A 381 26.77 -22.83 -43.47
C LEU A 381 27.69 -23.33 -42.34
N VAL A 382 28.57 -24.27 -42.68
CA VAL A 382 29.73 -24.69 -41.89
C VAL A 382 30.84 -23.66 -42.09
N PHE A 383 31.22 -22.97 -41.02
CA PHE A 383 32.43 -22.14 -40.98
C PHE A 383 33.55 -22.93 -40.31
N SER A 384 34.41 -23.53 -41.12
CA SER A 384 35.64 -24.19 -40.66
C SER A 384 36.66 -23.14 -40.22
N ARG A 385 36.94 -23.05 -38.92
CA ARG A 385 38.05 -22.25 -38.38
C ARG A 385 39.23 -23.16 -38.09
N THR A 386 40.37 -22.75 -38.62
CA THR A 386 41.68 -23.39 -38.60
C THR A 386 42.21 -23.65 -37.19
N LEU A 387 42.85 -24.82 -37.05
CA LEU A 387 43.63 -25.28 -35.92
C LEU A 387 44.65 -24.25 -35.43
N VAL A 388 44.54 -23.86 -34.16
CA VAL A 388 45.67 -23.47 -33.32
C VAL A 388 45.56 -24.27 -32.03
N ASP A 389 46.63 -25.01 -31.77
CA ASP A 389 46.84 -25.92 -30.64
C ASP A 389 46.67 -25.16 -29.31
N ASN A 390 45.64 -25.50 -28.54
CA ASN A 390 45.42 -25.02 -27.17
C ASN A 390 44.89 -26.19 -26.35
N THR A 391 45.73 -26.69 -25.45
CA THR A 391 45.39 -27.61 -24.37
C THR A 391 44.07 -27.19 -23.69
N PRO A 392 43.08 -28.09 -23.54
CA PRO A 392 41.77 -27.74 -22.99
C PRO A 392 41.91 -27.35 -21.50
N PRO A 393 41.45 -26.17 -21.08
CA PRO A 393 41.30 -25.89 -19.66
C PRO A 393 40.33 -26.92 -19.08
N SER A 394 40.67 -27.45 -17.91
CA SER A 394 39.86 -28.45 -17.19
C SER A 394 38.38 -28.06 -17.23
N ALA A 395 37.54 -28.95 -17.74
CA ALA A 395 36.10 -28.74 -17.86
C ALA A 395 35.52 -28.30 -16.50
N SER A 396 35.34 -27.00 -16.33
CA SER A 396 34.55 -26.43 -15.24
C SER A 396 33.16 -27.04 -15.38
N SER A 397 32.69 -27.72 -14.34
CA SER A 397 31.32 -28.24 -14.28
C SER A 397 30.37 -27.15 -14.77
N PRO A 398 29.40 -27.47 -15.66
CA PRO A 398 28.46 -26.48 -16.15
C PRO A 398 27.85 -25.75 -14.95
N GLU A 399 28.06 -24.43 -14.89
CA GLU A 399 27.46 -23.59 -13.83
C GLU A 399 25.96 -23.86 -13.84
N LYS A 400 25.46 -24.39 -12.72
CA LYS A 400 24.04 -24.67 -12.56
C LYS A 400 23.33 -23.33 -12.47
N ASP A 401 22.37 -23.11 -13.36
CA ASP A 401 21.52 -21.91 -13.31
C ASP A 401 20.93 -21.73 -11.90
N PRO A 402 20.91 -20.48 -11.37
CA PRO A 402 20.39 -20.22 -10.03
C PRO A 402 18.91 -20.61 -9.96
N SER A 403 18.50 -21.25 -8.86
CA SER A 403 17.09 -21.58 -8.67
C SER A 403 16.26 -20.31 -8.41
N ILE A 404 14.95 -20.36 -8.69
CA ILE A 404 14.05 -19.25 -8.33
C ILE A 404 14.14 -18.90 -6.84
N ALA A 405 14.31 -19.90 -5.96
CA ALA A 405 14.45 -19.67 -4.54
C ALA A 405 15.73 -18.87 -4.22
N ASP A 406 16.83 -19.11 -4.94
CA ASP A 406 18.08 -18.36 -4.78
C ASP A 406 17.93 -16.92 -5.27
N LEU A 407 17.25 -16.71 -6.40
CA LEU A 407 16.95 -15.39 -6.95
C LEU A 407 16.01 -14.60 -6.02
N MET A 408 14.97 -15.24 -5.50
CA MET A 408 14.05 -14.62 -4.53
C MET A 408 14.79 -14.27 -3.23
N ARG A 409 15.70 -15.13 -2.77
CA ARG A 409 16.55 -14.82 -1.59
C ARG A 409 17.45 -13.61 -1.84
N ALA A 410 17.98 -13.47 -3.05
CA ALA A 410 18.81 -12.33 -3.43
C ALA A 410 18.06 -10.98 -3.42
N VAL A 411 16.73 -10.98 -3.57
CA VAL A 411 15.89 -9.77 -3.44
C VAL A 411 15.32 -9.56 -2.03
N GLY A 412 15.75 -10.37 -1.06
CA GLY A 412 15.37 -10.23 0.34
C GLY A 412 14.28 -11.18 0.81
N ALA A 413 13.79 -12.10 -0.04
CA ALA A 413 12.83 -13.11 0.40
C ALA A 413 13.48 -14.06 1.42
N ARG A 414 12.91 -14.14 2.63
CA ARG A 414 13.34 -15.11 3.63
C ARG A 414 12.36 -16.29 3.58
N ARG A 415 12.87 -17.43 3.14
CA ARG A 415 12.16 -18.69 3.35
C ARG A 415 12.34 -19.04 4.83
N VAL A 416 11.28 -18.96 5.60
CA VAL A 416 11.28 -19.56 6.94
C VAL A 416 10.99 -21.02 6.71
N GLU A 417 12.03 -21.85 6.80
CA GLU A 417 11.86 -23.30 6.88
C GLU A 417 11.26 -23.62 8.26
N LEU A 418 9.94 -23.42 8.41
CA LEU A 418 9.23 -24.10 9.47
C LEU A 418 9.28 -25.59 9.18
N SER A 419 9.58 -26.38 10.20
CA SER A 419 9.67 -27.84 10.18
C SER A 419 8.67 -28.50 9.23
N SER A 420 9.09 -29.59 8.58
CA SER A 420 8.46 -30.33 7.46
C SER A 420 6.96 -30.68 7.53
N SER A 421 6.26 -30.30 8.59
CA SER A 421 4.81 -30.46 8.80
C SER A 421 4.00 -29.17 8.65
N ILE A 422 4.62 -27.98 8.59
CA ILE A 422 3.90 -26.69 8.53
C ILE A 422 4.10 -26.08 7.14
N PRO A 423 3.02 -25.61 6.46
CA PRO A 423 3.13 -24.97 5.15
C PRO A 423 4.17 -23.85 5.18
N VAL A 424 5.01 -23.81 4.13
CA VAL A 424 6.15 -22.91 4.02
C VAL A 424 5.70 -21.46 4.26
N SER A 425 6.14 -20.83 5.35
CA SER A 425 5.96 -19.39 5.51
C SER A 425 7.10 -18.69 4.76
N ILE A 426 6.78 -18.24 3.55
CA ILE A 426 7.66 -17.33 2.83
C ILE A 426 7.31 -15.95 3.38
N LYS A 427 8.21 -15.39 4.20
CA LYS A 427 8.12 -13.99 4.60
C LYS A 427 8.96 -13.19 3.63
N LEU A 428 8.31 -12.48 2.73
CA LEU A 428 8.96 -11.43 1.94
C LEU A 428 9.18 -10.24 2.88
N VAL A 429 10.33 -10.22 3.57
CA VAL A 429 10.69 -9.04 4.36
C VAL A 429 11.54 -8.15 3.49
N HIS A 430 10.89 -7.19 2.85
CA HIS A 430 11.56 -6.17 2.06
C HIS A 430 12.08 -5.08 3.00
N TYR A 431 13.26 -5.29 3.58
CA TYR A 431 13.93 -4.33 4.47
C TYR A 431 14.49 -3.08 3.74
N HIS A 432 14.04 -2.77 2.52
CA HIS A 432 14.60 -1.68 1.74
C HIS A 432 13.55 -0.64 1.43
N ASN A 433 13.87 0.62 1.74
CA ASN A 433 13.10 1.80 1.37
C ASN A 433 12.96 1.97 -0.16
N HIS A 434 13.75 1.24 -0.96
CA HIS A 434 13.73 1.29 -2.42
C HIS A 434 12.69 0.32 -3.02
N THR A 435 11.42 0.53 -2.70
CA THR A 435 10.28 -0.26 -3.18
C THR A 435 10.21 -0.34 -4.71
N GLN A 436 10.54 0.75 -5.42
CA GLN A 436 10.58 0.76 -6.90
C GLN A 436 11.64 -0.20 -7.47
N ILE A 437 12.87 -0.14 -6.95
CA ILE A 437 13.96 -1.04 -7.37
C ILE A 437 13.58 -2.49 -7.12
N LEU A 438 12.92 -2.76 -6.00
CA LEU A 438 12.42 -4.09 -5.70
C LEU A 438 11.38 -4.58 -6.72
N VAL A 439 10.39 -3.76 -7.08
CA VAL A 439 9.39 -4.10 -8.12
C VAL A 439 10.08 -4.45 -9.45
N LEU A 440 11.13 -3.70 -9.80
CA LEU A 440 11.93 -3.95 -11.00
C LEU A 440 12.70 -5.28 -10.94
N ARG A 441 13.31 -5.58 -9.79
CA ARG A 441 14.02 -6.85 -9.58
C ARG A 441 13.06 -8.03 -9.63
N LEU A 442 11.90 -7.92 -8.99
CA LEU A 442 10.83 -8.93 -9.07
C LEU A 442 10.41 -9.15 -10.53
N SER A 443 10.08 -8.08 -11.25
CA SER A 443 9.71 -8.19 -12.67
C SER A 443 10.80 -8.88 -13.50
N SER A 444 12.06 -8.51 -13.30
CA SER A 444 13.20 -9.12 -13.99
C SER A 444 13.35 -10.62 -13.70
N ILE A 445 13.21 -11.02 -12.43
CA ILE A 445 13.29 -12.43 -12.02
C ILE A 445 12.19 -13.25 -12.69
N PHE A 446 10.95 -12.76 -12.69
CA PHE A 446 9.84 -13.49 -13.27
C PHE A 446 9.92 -13.58 -14.79
N HIS A 447 10.30 -12.49 -15.48
CA HIS A 447 10.54 -12.53 -16.93
C HIS A 447 11.68 -13.48 -17.32
N PHE A 448 12.66 -13.69 -16.43
CA PHE A 448 13.71 -14.67 -16.64
C PHE A 448 13.23 -16.12 -16.41
N CYS A 449 12.47 -16.36 -15.35
CA CYS A 449 12.12 -17.72 -14.88
C CYS A 449 10.88 -18.31 -15.56
N VAL A 450 9.82 -17.53 -15.79
CA VAL A 450 8.54 -18.03 -16.33
C VAL A 450 8.67 -18.65 -17.72
N PRO A 451 9.46 -18.10 -18.66
CA PRO A 451 9.69 -18.74 -19.96
C PRO A 451 10.49 -20.05 -19.87
N ARG A 452 11.35 -20.18 -18.84
CA ARG A 452 12.24 -21.32 -18.63
C ARG A 452 11.60 -22.47 -17.88
N ALA A 453 10.50 -22.23 -17.17
CA ALA A 453 9.75 -23.29 -16.51
C ALA A 453 9.26 -24.32 -17.54
N THR A 454 9.58 -25.58 -17.31
CA THR A 454 9.25 -26.71 -18.21
C THR A 454 8.14 -27.57 -17.63
N THR A 455 8.09 -27.71 -16.29
CA THR A 455 7.14 -28.57 -15.59
C THR A 455 6.00 -27.77 -14.96
N LYS A 456 4.86 -28.43 -14.72
CA LYS A 456 3.71 -27.80 -14.07
C LYS A 456 4.06 -27.35 -12.65
N GLU A 457 4.86 -28.15 -11.94
CA GLU A 457 5.31 -27.92 -10.57
C GLU A 457 6.20 -26.67 -10.45
N GLU A 458 7.07 -26.44 -11.44
CA GLU A 458 7.88 -25.22 -11.53
C GLU A 458 7.00 -23.98 -11.68
N TYR A 459 5.99 -24.03 -12.57
CA TYR A 459 5.05 -22.92 -12.71
C TYR A 459 4.21 -22.71 -11.45
N VAL A 460 3.74 -23.76 -10.77
CA VAL A 460 3.03 -23.63 -9.48
C VAL A 460 3.90 -22.95 -8.43
N THR A 461 5.17 -23.33 -8.37
CA THR A 461 6.14 -22.71 -7.46
C THR A 461 6.33 -21.22 -7.78
N LEU A 462 6.47 -20.87 -9.06
CA LEU A 462 6.56 -19.49 -9.51
C LEU A 462 5.27 -18.71 -9.19
N LEU A 463 4.09 -19.28 -9.42
CA LEU A 463 2.81 -18.65 -9.10
C LEU A 463 2.64 -18.36 -7.61
N LYS A 464 3.13 -19.26 -6.73
CA LYS A 464 3.17 -19.02 -5.28
C LYS A 464 4.03 -17.80 -4.94
N TYR A 465 5.24 -17.72 -5.48
CA TYR A 465 6.10 -16.54 -5.28
C TYR A 465 5.48 -15.27 -5.86
N PHE A 466 4.85 -15.36 -7.03
CA PHE A 466 4.18 -14.23 -7.67
C PHE A 466 3.06 -13.68 -6.79
N TYR A 467 2.16 -14.55 -6.32
CA TYR A 467 1.07 -14.17 -5.43
C TYR A 467 1.60 -13.54 -4.14
N LEU A 468 2.60 -14.15 -3.50
CA LEU A 468 3.19 -13.61 -2.28
C LEU A 468 3.81 -12.22 -2.49
N SER A 469 4.51 -12.01 -3.62
CA SER A 469 5.06 -10.69 -3.99
C SER A 469 3.97 -9.64 -4.22
N CYS A 470 2.85 -10.03 -4.80
CA CYS A 470 1.70 -9.15 -5.01
C CYS A 470 0.92 -8.86 -3.71
N SER A 471 1.08 -9.71 -2.69
CA SER A 471 0.37 -9.63 -1.41
C SER A 471 1.06 -8.73 -0.38
N ASP A 472 2.21 -8.14 -0.73
CA ASP A 472 2.96 -7.27 0.17
C ASP A 472 2.20 -5.94 0.38
N PHE A 473 1.74 -5.71 1.62
CA PHE A 473 0.97 -4.52 1.98
C PHE A 473 1.76 -3.23 1.77
N HIS A 474 3.07 -3.23 2.04
CA HIS A 474 3.90 -2.04 1.89
C HIS A 474 4.04 -1.63 0.43
N LEU A 475 4.24 -2.60 -0.47
CA LEU A 475 4.28 -2.36 -1.91
C LEU A 475 2.93 -1.88 -2.45
N ASN A 476 1.83 -2.48 -1.99
CA ASN A 476 0.48 -2.06 -2.38
C ASN A 476 0.14 -0.65 -1.90
N LYS A 477 0.61 -0.24 -0.72
CA LYS A 477 0.36 1.11 -0.17
C LYS A 477 1.22 2.18 -0.86
N LYS A 478 2.53 1.97 -0.98
CA LYS A 478 3.46 3.01 -1.48
C LYS A 478 3.61 3.07 -2.99
N GLU A 479 3.57 1.93 -3.68
CA GLU A 479 3.98 1.81 -5.09
C GLU A 479 2.92 1.09 -5.95
N SER A 480 1.63 1.24 -5.62
CA SER A 480 0.53 0.50 -6.27
C SER A 480 0.54 0.63 -7.79
N PHE A 481 0.87 1.82 -8.33
CA PHE A 481 0.90 2.06 -9.77
C PHE A 481 2.08 1.34 -10.43
N SER A 482 3.29 1.51 -9.90
CA SER A 482 4.51 0.86 -10.37
C SER A 482 4.39 -0.66 -10.30
N LEU A 483 3.90 -1.18 -9.17
CA LEU A 483 3.66 -2.60 -8.94
C LEU A 483 2.72 -3.18 -10.00
N ARG A 484 1.57 -2.53 -10.22
CA ARG A 484 0.58 -2.96 -11.23
C ARG A 484 1.13 -2.95 -12.65
N LYS A 485 1.71 -1.81 -13.04
CA LYS A 485 2.16 -1.56 -14.42
C LYS A 485 3.42 -2.33 -14.81
N VAL A 486 4.38 -2.46 -13.90
CA VAL A 486 5.72 -3.01 -14.21
C VAL A 486 5.83 -4.49 -13.83
N PHE A 487 5.07 -4.95 -12.84
CA PHE A 487 5.16 -6.32 -12.34
C PHE A 487 3.88 -7.12 -12.56
N ILE A 488 2.78 -6.78 -11.89
CA ILE A 488 1.59 -7.64 -11.81
C ILE A 488 1.00 -7.94 -13.19
N GLY A 489 0.69 -6.89 -13.98
CA GLY A 489 0.08 -7.06 -15.31
C GLY A 489 0.97 -7.86 -16.27
N PRO A 490 2.19 -7.38 -16.58
CA PRO A 490 3.08 -8.06 -17.52
C PRO A 490 3.43 -9.50 -17.13
N VAL A 491 3.72 -9.74 -15.85
CA VAL A 491 4.09 -11.09 -15.39
C VAL A 491 2.87 -12.02 -15.41
N PHE A 492 1.68 -11.55 -15.02
CA PHE A 492 0.47 -12.36 -15.10
C PHE A 492 0.10 -12.72 -16.54
N GLU A 493 0.19 -11.76 -17.47
CA GLU A 493 -0.05 -12.00 -18.90
C GLU A 493 0.91 -13.09 -19.43
N MET A 494 2.19 -12.99 -19.07
CA MET A 494 3.19 -13.99 -19.43
C MET A 494 2.87 -15.37 -18.84
N PHE A 495 2.41 -15.46 -17.59
CA PHE A 495 1.94 -16.73 -17.02
C PHE A 495 0.75 -17.29 -17.78
N ALA A 496 -0.27 -16.47 -18.02
CA ALA A 496 -1.50 -16.87 -18.70
C ALA A 496 -1.19 -17.39 -20.11
N ASP A 497 -0.36 -16.70 -20.87
CA ASP A 497 0.05 -17.08 -22.22
C ASP A 497 0.90 -18.38 -22.22
N MET A 498 1.98 -18.41 -21.44
CA MET A 498 2.89 -19.56 -21.39
C MET A 498 2.21 -20.82 -20.86
N TRP A 499 1.39 -20.69 -19.81
CA TRP A 499 0.63 -21.80 -19.24
C TRP A 499 -0.44 -22.29 -20.22
N SER A 500 -1.22 -21.38 -20.81
CA SER A 500 -2.29 -21.76 -21.74
C SER A 500 -1.75 -22.52 -22.94
N ARG A 501 -0.58 -22.14 -23.48
CA ARG A 501 0.08 -22.86 -24.58
C ARG A 501 0.52 -24.27 -24.20
N LYS A 502 0.97 -24.49 -22.96
CA LYS A 502 1.53 -25.78 -22.51
C LYS A 502 0.48 -26.73 -21.92
N PHE A 503 -0.48 -26.21 -21.17
CA PHE A 503 -1.38 -27.00 -20.33
C PHE A 503 -2.88 -26.64 -20.52
N GLY A 504 -3.19 -25.66 -21.36
CA GLY A 504 -4.56 -25.19 -21.58
C GLY A 504 -4.99 -24.09 -20.60
N SER A 505 -5.88 -23.20 -21.08
CA SER A 505 -6.31 -22.00 -20.35
C SER A 505 -7.21 -22.32 -19.15
N ASP A 506 -8.07 -23.34 -19.24
CA ASP A 506 -8.91 -23.74 -18.11
C ASP A 506 -8.08 -24.35 -16.98
N SER A 507 -7.03 -25.12 -17.31
CA SER A 507 -6.08 -25.62 -16.30
C SER A 507 -5.34 -24.50 -15.58
N PHE A 508 -5.10 -23.37 -16.24
CA PHE A 508 -4.45 -22.22 -15.61
C PHE A 508 -5.32 -21.63 -14.49
N VAL A 509 -6.61 -21.42 -14.78
CA VAL A 509 -7.58 -20.87 -13.82
C VAL A 509 -7.73 -21.77 -12.60
N GLU A 510 -7.89 -23.08 -12.81
CA GLU A 510 -8.03 -24.04 -11.70
C GLU A 510 -6.77 -24.06 -10.83
N THR A 511 -5.59 -24.07 -11.46
CA THR A 511 -4.33 -24.12 -10.71
C THR A 511 -4.07 -22.81 -9.95
N LEU A 512 -4.42 -21.66 -10.54
CA LEU A 512 -4.27 -20.38 -9.85
C LEU A 512 -5.22 -20.29 -8.65
N HIS A 513 -6.47 -20.73 -8.83
CA HIS A 513 -7.44 -20.80 -7.74
C HIS A 513 -6.97 -21.73 -6.62
N GLU A 514 -6.41 -22.89 -6.95
CA GLU A 514 -5.79 -23.81 -5.99
C GLU A 514 -4.63 -23.15 -5.25
N VAL A 515 -3.72 -22.48 -5.97
CA VAL A 515 -2.58 -21.77 -5.38
C VAL A 515 -3.05 -20.72 -4.39
N PHE A 516 -4.01 -19.87 -4.78
CA PHE A 516 -4.50 -18.81 -3.91
C PHE A 516 -5.21 -19.41 -2.68
N SER A 517 -6.10 -20.37 -2.89
CA SER A 517 -6.82 -21.07 -1.81
C SER A 517 -5.89 -21.84 -0.86
N SER A 518 -4.69 -22.22 -1.31
CA SER A 518 -3.70 -22.92 -0.49
C SER A 518 -2.94 -22.01 0.48
N ILE A 519 -3.06 -20.69 0.33
CA ILE A 519 -2.29 -19.71 1.11
C ILE A 519 -3.12 -19.25 2.30
N SER A 520 -2.72 -19.71 3.48
CA SER A 520 -3.26 -19.27 4.77
C SER A 520 -2.45 -18.11 5.33
N VAL A 521 -3.13 -17.08 5.81
CA VAL A 521 -2.52 -15.94 6.50
C VAL A 521 -2.59 -16.19 8.00
N SER A 522 -1.51 -15.88 8.72
CA SER A 522 -1.47 -15.88 10.20
C SER A 522 -0.82 -14.60 10.67
N ILE A 523 -1.32 -14.03 11.77
CA ILE A 523 -0.68 -12.91 12.45
C ILE A 523 0.54 -13.45 13.22
N TYR A 524 1.60 -12.66 13.29
CA TYR A 524 2.81 -13.07 13.98
C TYR A 524 2.51 -13.32 15.47
N GLY A 525 2.76 -14.54 15.93
CA GLY A 525 2.46 -14.97 17.31
C GLY A 525 1.14 -15.73 17.44
N GLU A 526 0.27 -15.69 16.43
CA GLU A 526 -0.97 -16.45 16.41
C GLU A 526 -0.80 -17.77 15.65
N THR A 527 -1.33 -18.85 16.24
CA THR A 527 -1.33 -20.16 15.60
C THR A 527 -2.53 -20.36 14.68
N GLU A 528 -3.59 -19.57 14.84
CA GLU A 528 -4.81 -19.71 14.08
C GLU A 528 -4.75 -18.90 12.77
N PRO A 529 -5.23 -19.47 11.65
CA PRO A 529 -5.28 -18.75 10.39
C PRO A 529 -6.34 -17.66 10.44
N GLN A 530 -5.94 -16.45 10.04
CA GLN A 530 -6.81 -15.28 9.94
C GLN A 530 -7.51 -15.27 8.59
N ILE A 531 -8.73 -15.80 8.57
CA ILE A 531 -9.53 -15.98 7.34
C ILE A 531 -9.84 -14.63 6.70
N GLN A 532 -10.17 -13.62 7.52
CA GLN A 532 -10.40 -12.25 7.06
C GLN A 532 -9.20 -11.72 6.28
N LYS A 533 -7.99 -11.78 6.87
CA LYS A 533 -6.78 -11.32 6.17
C LYS A 533 -6.50 -12.14 4.91
N SER A 534 -6.83 -13.44 4.89
CA SER A 534 -6.75 -14.24 3.65
C SER A 534 -7.72 -13.74 2.57
N LEU A 535 -8.96 -13.40 2.93
CA LEU A 535 -9.93 -12.77 2.03
C LEU A 535 -9.41 -11.43 1.50
N ASP A 536 -8.88 -10.58 2.37
CA ASP A 536 -8.37 -9.26 1.99
C ASP A 536 -7.21 -9.36 1.00
N ILE A 537 -6.28 -10.29 1.22
CA ILE A 537 -5.18 -10.51 0.28
C ILE A 537 -5.69 -11.03 -1.06
N HIS A 538 -6.65 -11.98 -1.06
CA HIS A 538 -7.28 -12.43 -2.30
C HIS A 538 -7.97 -11.29 -3.04
N LEU A 539 -8.64 -10.39 -2.32
CA LEU A 539 -9.36 -9.26 -2.88
C LEU A 539 -8.38 -8.33 -3.57
N ASN A 540 -7.37 -7.90 -2.83
CA ASN A 540 -6.33 -7.01 -3.31
C ASN A 540 -5.61 -7.59 -4.53
N MET A 541 -5.34 -8.90 -4.53
CA MET A 541 -4.77 -9.56 -5.69
C MET A 541 -5.68 -9.49 -6.92
N LEU A 542 -6.98 -9.79 -6.77
CA LEU A 542 -7.94 -9.71 -7.87
C LEU A 542 -8.11 -8.29 -8.39
N LEU A 543 -8.22 -7.31 -7.49
CA LEU A 543 -8.29 -5.89 -7.85
C LEU A 543 -7.05 -5.47 -8.63
N ASN A 544 -5.87 -5.83 -8.14
CA ASN A 544 -4.62 -5.57 -8.85
C ASN A 544 -4.63 -6.19 -10.25
N LEU A 545 -5.11 -7.42 -10.42
CA LEU A 545 -5.24 -8.04 -11.73
C LEU A 545 -6.22 -7.30 -12.65
N PHE A 546 -7.40 -6.92 -12.15
CA PHE A 546 -8.39 -6.15 -12.93
C PHE A 546 -7.86 -4.78 -13.38
N HIS A 547 -7.04 -4.13 -12.55
CA HIS A 547 -6.44 -2.86 -12.88
C HIS A 547 -5.21 -2.98 -13.79
N SER A 548 -4.46 -4.10 -13.70
CA SER A 548 -3.19 -4.26 -14.41
C SER A 548 -3.32 -4.92 -15.77
N VAL A 549 -4.31 -5.80 -15.97
CA VAL A 549 -4.47 -6.58 -17.21
C VAL A 549 -5.40 -5.84 -18.16
N PRO A 550 -4.92 -5.38 -19.33
CA PRO A 550 -5.77 -4.72 -20.32
C PRO A 550 -6.91 -5.62 -20.78
N ARG A 551 -8.11 -5.04 -20.91
CA ARG A 551 -9.34 -5.81 -21.16
C ARG A 551 -9.34 -6.59 -22.47
N HIS A 552 -8.63 -6.09 -23.48
CA HIS A 552 -8.56 -6.69 -24.82
C HIS A 552 -7.60 -7.87 -24.92
N ILE A 553 -6.83 -8.17 -23.86
CA ILE A 553 -5.84 -9.24 -23.87
C ILE A 553 -6.49 -10.55 -23.37
N PRO A 554 -6.17 -11.73 -23.95
CA PRO A 554 -6.75 -13.02 -23.53
C PRO A 554 -6.61 -13.34 -22.04
N ALA A 555 -5.56 -12.84 -21.39
CA ALA A 555 -5.34 -12.98 -19.95
C ALA A 555 -6.50 -12.39 -19.13
N SER A 556 -7.19 -11.37 -19.64
CA SER A 556 -8.31 -10.70 -18.98
C SER A 556 -9.51 -11.65 -18.77
N ALA A 557 -9.76 -12.55 -19.73
CA ALA A 557 -10.79 -13.59 -19.59
C ALA A 557 -10.43 -14.57 -18.46
N SER A 558 -9.14 -14.85 -18.26
CA SER A 558 -8.69 -15.66 -17.12
C SER A 558 -8.96 -14.94 -15.81
N VAL A 559 -8.67 -13.64 -15.70
CA VAL A 559 -8.97 -12.83 -14.50
C VAL A 559 -10.46 -12.91 -14.13
N CYS A 560 -11.36 -12.74 -15.11
CA CYS A 560 -12.80 -12.89 -14.86
C CYS A 560 -13.16 -14.29 -14.36
N LYS A 561 -12.66 -15.35 -15.01
CA LYS A 561 -12.91 -16.74 -14.60
C LYS A 561 -12.43 -17.02 -13.18
N ILE A 562 -11.24 -16.52 -12.82
CA ILE A 562 -10.69 -16.63 -11.47
C ILE A 562 -11.61 -15.91 -10.48
N ALA A 563 -12.02 -14.67 -10.77
CA ALA A 563 -12.95 -13.94 -9.91
C ALA A 563 -14.28 -14.69 -9.69
N PHE A 564 -14.85 -15.30 -10.73
CA PHE A 564 -16.04 -16.15 -10.58
C PHE A 564 -15.78 -17.39 -9.72
N ARG A 565 -14.62 -18.04 -9.86
CA ARG A 565 -14.22 -19.14 -8.96
C ARG A 565 -14.13 -18.68 -7.51
N PHE A 566 -13.62 -17.47 -7.26
CA PHE A 566 -13.62 -16.88 -5.92
C PHE A 566 -15.02 -16.64 -5.35
N LEU A 567 -15.99 -16.27 -6.19
CA LEU A 567 -17.40 -16.15 -5.82
C LEU A 567 -18.10 -17.51 -5.60
N GLU A 568 -17.47 -18.60 -6.01
CA GLU A 568 -17.94 -19.98 -5.80
C GLU A 568 -17.29 -20.63 -4.58
N LEU A 569 -16.21 -20.07 -4.03
CA LEU A 569 -15.51 -20.60 -2.88
C LEU A 569 -16.47 -20.80 -1.71
N ARG A 570 -16.73 -22.07 -1.43
CA ARG A 570 -17.33 -22.51 -0.18
C ARG A 570 -16.19 -22.66 0.81
N TYR A 571 -16.00 -21.65 1.65
CA TYR A 571 -15.09 -21.80 2.78
C TYR A 571 -15.53 -23.04 3.59
N PRO A 572 -14.61 -23.96 3.91
CA PRO A 572 -14.93 -25.06 4.79
C PRO A 572 -15.55 -24.49 6.06
N ARG A 573 -16.56 -25.14 6.62
CA ARG A 573 -17.16 -24.72 7.90
C ARG A 573 -16.06 -24.78 8.95
N ILE A 574 -15.48 -23.63 9.29
CA ILE A 574 -14.41 -23.56 10.28
C ILE A 574 -15.06 -23.83 11.62
N SER A 575 -14.55 -24.87 12.29
CA SER A 575 -15.09 -25.45 13.52
C SER A 575 -14.60 -24.74 14.78
N VAL A 576 -14.21 -23.47 14.66
CA VAL A 576 -13.56 -22.72 15.74
C VAL A 576 -14.54 -21.69 16.29
N ALA A 577 -14.44 -21.45 17.60
CA ALA A 577 -15.36 -20.73 18.46
C ALA A 577 -15.55 -19.22 18.15
N ALA A 578 -15.00 -18.71 17.05
CA ALA A 578 -15.34 -17.38 16.55
C ALA A 578 -16.84 -17.30 16.26
N PRO A 579 -17.50 -16.18 16.58
CA PRO A 579 -18.91 -16.01 16.25
C PRO A 579 -19.04 -16.11 14.73
N LYS A 580 -19.70 -17.18 14.25
CA LYS A 580 -19.95 -17.47 12.81
C LYS A 580 -20.39 -16.24 12.00
N PHE A 581 -21.00 -15.30 12.70
CA PHE A 581 -21.50 -14.03 12.22
C PHE A 581 -20.46 -13.13 11.56
N GLU A 582 -19.27 -12.95 12.15
CA GLU A 582 -18.24 -12.04 11.62
C GLU A 582 -17.71 -12.53 10.27
N LEU A 583 -17.44 -13.83 10.17
CA LEU A 583 -16.94 -14.42 8.93
C LEU A 583 -17.94 -14.28 7.77
N ASP A 584 -19.23 -14.45 8.06
CA ASP A 584 -20.28 -14.30 7.05
C ASP A 584 -20.39 -12.84 6.57
N ILE A 585 -20.18 -11.86 7.45
CA ILE A 585 -20.11 -10.43 7.08
C ILE A 585 -18.95 -10.17 6.11
N TYR A 586 -17.73 -10.55 6.47
CA TYR A 586 -16.55 -10.32 5.64
C TYR A 586 -16.67 -11.02 4.27
N LYS A 587 -17.21 -12.22 4.27
CA LYS A 587 -17.47 -12.97 3.03
C LYS A 587 -18.48 -12.24 2.14
N ASN A 588 -19.60 -11.79 2.70
CA ASN A 588 -20.62 -11.07 1.92
C ASN A 588 -20.08 -9.74 1.39
N PHE A 589 -19.26 -9.05 2.17
CA PHE A 589 -18.56 -7.82 1.77
C PHE A 589 -17.64 -8.06 0.58
N PHE A 590 -16.74 -9.03 0.72
CA PHE A 590 -15.82 -9.44 -0.34
C PHE A 590 -16.57 -9.82 -1.62
N GLN A 591 -17.63 -10.62 -1.47
CA GLN A 591 -18.48 -11.06 -2.58
C GLN A 591 -19.12 -9.86 -3.29
N ALA A 592 -19.73 -8.95 -2.53
CA ALA A 592 -20.33 -7.73 -3.05
C ALA A 592 -19.30 -6.88 -3.82
N HIS A 593 -18.11 -6.67 -3.25
CA HIS A 593 -17.06 -5.87 -3.87
C HIS A 593 -16.58 -6.46 -5.20
N ILE A 594 -16.27 -7.76 -5.24
CA ILE A 594 -15.85 -8.43 -6.48
C ILE A 594 -16.95 -8.38 -7.54
N VAL A 595 -18.19 -8.61 -7.14
CA VAL A 595 -19.33 -8.55 -8.07
C VAL A 595 -19.47 -7.14 -8.64
N SER A 596 -19.32 -6.09 -7.83
CA SER A 596 -19.31 -4.70 -8.28
C SER A 596 -18.22 -4.44 -9.31
N VAL A 597 -17.00 -4.91 -9.05
CA VAL A 597 -15.86 -4.77 -9.97
C VAL A 597 -16.08 -5.54 -11.27
N LEU A 598 -16.63 -6.76 -11.20
CA LEU A 598 -16.98 -7.56 -12.38
C LEU A 598 -18.07 -6.90 -13.23
N ILE A 599 -19.09 -6.32 -12.61
CA ILE A 599 -20.15 -5.59 -13.31
C ILE A 599 -19.54 -4.40 -14.06
N ASN A 600 -18.74 -3.58 -13.37
CA ASN A 600 -18.00 -2.47 -14.00
C ASN A 600 -17.14 -2.96 -15.17
N TYR A 601 -16.41 -4.06 -14.96
CA TYR A 601 -15.55 -4.64 -15.96
C TYR A 601 -16.34 -5.07 -17.21
N HIS A 602 -17.47 -5.75 -17.02
CA HIS A 602 -18.31 -6.25 -18.10
C HIS A 602 -19.07 -5.14 -18.84
N ILE A 603 -19.60 -4.13 -18.14
CA ILE A 603 -20.25 -2.98 -18.76
C ILE A 603 -19.27 -2.23 -19.70
N MET A 604 -18.00 -2.20 -19.33
CA MET A 604 -16.96 -1.55 -20.12
C MET A 604 -16.34 -2.43 -21.20
N SER A 605 -16.58 -3.75 -21.17
CA SER A 605 -16.10 -4.69 -22.18
C SER A 605 -17.20 -4.89 -23.22
N GLU A 606 -17.42 -3.88 -24.07
CA GLU A 606 -18.51 -3.87 -25.06
C GLU A 606 -18.41 -4.97 -26.14
N GLN A 607 -17.31 -5.72 -26.19
CA GLN A 607 -16.92 -6.55 -27.34
C GLN A 607 -17.31 -8.02 -27.24
N ASP A 608 -17.78 -8.52 -26.09
CA ASP A 608 -18.02 -9.96 -25.91
C ASP A 608 -19.53 -10.30 -26.01
N ALA A 609 -19.89 -11.16 -26.96
CA ALA A 609 -21.26 -11.62 -27.17
C ALA A 609 -21.85 -12.32 -25.93
N ASN A 610 -20.99 -12.79 -25.01
CA ASN A 610 -21.39 -13.45 -23.77
C ASN A 610 -21.57 -12.48 -22.58
N VAL A 611 -21.42 -11.16 -22.77
CA VAL A 611 -21.53 -10.17 -21.68
C VAL A 611 -22.87 -10.28 -20.96
N GLY A 612 -23.98 -10.48 -21.70
CA GLY A 612 -25.31 -10.59 -21.10
C GLY A 612 -25.44 -11.72 -20.09
N ALA A 613 -24.94 -12.92 -20.42
CA ALA A 613 -25.00 -14.08 -19.53
C ALA A 613 -24.13 -13.89 -18.27
N ARG A 614 -22.91 -13.34 -18.45
CA ARG A 614 -22.01 -13.05 -17.31
C ARG A 614 -22.54 -11.95 -16.41
N LEU A 615 -23.12 -10.90 -17.00
CA LEU A 615 -23.73 -9.80 -16.26
C LEU A 615 -24.96 -10.26 -15.49
N SER A 616 -25.78 -11.15 -16.08
CA SER A 616 -26.87 -11.80 -15.36
C SER A 616 -26.37 -12.62 -14.16
N CYS A 617 -25.30 -13.40 -14.34
CA CYS A 617 -24.69 -14.14 -13.23
C CYS A 617 -24.18 -13.21 -12.13
N CYS A 618 -23.51 -12.10 -12.48
CA CYS A 618 -23.08 -11.09 -11.51
C CYS A 618 -24.28 -10.46 -10.78
N TYR A 619 -25.35 -10.13 -11.50
CA TYR A 619 -26.57 -9.59 -10.93
C TYR A 619 -27.20 -10.56 -9.93
N ASP A 620 -27.33 -11.85 -10.28
CA ASP A 620 -27.90 -12.86 -9.38
C ASP A 620 -27.03 -13.02 -8.12
N LYS A 621 -25.69 -12.98 -8.26
CA LYS A 621 -24.77 -12.98 -7.12
C LYS A 621 -24.88 -11.73 -6.25
N LEU A 622 -25.10 -10.56 -6.84
CA LEU A 622 -25.33 -9.31 -6.12
C LEU A 622 -26.62 -9.36 -5.32
N LEU A 623 -27.69 -9.89 -5.92
CA LEU A 623 -28.98 -10.10 -5.28
C LEU A 623 -28.85 -11.07 -4.09
N SER A 624 -28.16 -12.20 -4.26
CA SER A 624 -27.88 -13.11 -3.14
C SER A 624 -27.04 -12.46 -2.04
N SER A 625 -26.04 -11.63 -2.38
CA SER A 625 -25.29 -10.88 -1.38
C SER A 625 -26.20 -9.92 -0.60
N LYS A 626 -27.08 -9.17 -1.29
CA LYS A 626 -28.06 -8.29 -0.65
C LYS A 626 -28.96 -9.06 0.33
N GLU A 627 -29.52 -10.18 -0.10
CA GLU A 627 -30.38 -11.03 0.74
C GLU A 627 -29.63 -11.56 1.97
N ASN A 628 -28.37 -11.98 1.80
CA ASN A 628 -27.53 -12.40 2.91
C ASN A 628 -27.25 -11.25 3.90
N TYR A 629 -27.00 -10.03 3.41
CA TYR A 629 -26.84 -8.84 4.26
C TYR A 629 -28.10 -8.56 5.08
N GLN A 630 -29.28 -8.62 4.45
CA GLN A 630 -30.56 -8.45 5.14
C GLN A 630 -30.75 -9.51 6.23
N GLN A 631 -30.43 -10.77 5.93
CA GLN A 631 -30.47 -11.86 6.91
C GLN A 631 -29.48 -11.63 8.06
N THR A 632 -28.28 -11.15 7.75
CA THR A 632 -27.21 -10.85 8.71
C THR A 632 -27.62 -9.71 9.64
N ILE A 633 -28.15 -8.61 9.11
CA ILE A 633 -28.72 -7.50 9.90
C ILE A 633 -29.85 -8.01 10.81
N SER A 634 -30.72 -8.88 10.28
CA SER A 634 -31.81 -9.47 11.05
C SER A 634 -31.31 -10.37 12.17
N GLN A 635 -30.21 -11.10 11.97
CA GLN A 635 -29.61 -11.93 13.03
C GLN A 635 -28.91 -11.07 14.09
N LEU A 636 -28.22 -10.01 13.66
CA LEU A 636 -27.54 -9.07 14.56
C LEU A 636 -28.51 -8.39 15.51
N SER A 637 -29.69 -8.00 15.02
CA SER A 637 -30.71 -7.36 15.87
C SER A 637 -31.17 -8.26 17.03
N PHE A 638 -31.11 -9.59 16.87
CA PHE A 638 -31.43 -10.56 17.92
C PHE A 638 -30.22 -11.07 18.72
N ALA A 639 -28.99 -10.67 18.38
CA ALA A 639 -27.80 -11.02 19.17
C ALA A 639 -27.87 -10.37 20.56
N SER A 640 -27.35 -11.05 21.59
CA SER A 640 -27.33 -10.53 22.97
C SER A 640 -26.56 -9.21 23.07
N ASP A 641 -27.02 -8.33 23.97
CA ASP A 641 -26.50 -6.96 24.14
C ASP A 641 -25.17 -6.89 24.91
N GLU A 642 -24.39 -7.98 24.96
CA GLU A 642 -23.15 -8.01 25.74
C GLU A 642 -22.06 -7.07 25.17
N ASN A 643 -22.17 -6.66 23.89
CA ASN A 643 -21.42 -5.54 23.28
C ASN A 643 -22.35 -4.64 22.43
N THR A 644 -23.16 -3.80 23.08
CA THR A 644 -24.12 -2.89 22.41
C THR A 644 -23.45 -1.90 21.45
N TRP A 645 -22.25 -1.42 21.79
CA TRP A 645 -21.55 -0.41 21.00
C TRP A 645 -21.11 -0.97 19.63
N ASP A 646 -20.42 -2.11 19.62
CA ASP A 646 -20.02 -2.80 18.39
C ASP A 646 -21.22 -3.22 17.55
N LYS A 647 -22.28 -3.72 18.21
CA LYS A 647 -23.53 -4.11 17.54
C LYS A 647 -24.18 -2.93 16.82
N SER A 648 -24.24 -1.75 17.44
CA SER A 648 -24.83 -0.55 16.84
C SER A 648 -24.03 -0.07 15.62
N ARG A 649 -22.71 -0.01 15.76
CA ARG A 649 -21.77 0.41 14.73
C ARG A 649 -21.80 -0.55 13.53
N LEU A 650 -21.72 -1.86 13.81
CA LEU A 650 -21.81 -2.90 12.79
C LEU A 650 -23.18 -2.91 12.09
N THR A 651 -24.28 -2.75 12.83
CA THR A 651 -25.63 -2.63 12.24
C THR A 651 -25.72 -1.45 11.29
N ARG A 652 -25.15 -0.30 11.66
CA ARG A 652 -25.11 0.89 10.79
C ARG A 652 -24.32 0.62 9.51
N TYR A 653 -23.15 0.01 9.60
CA TYR A 653 -22.33 -0.35 8.44
C TYR A 653 -23.01 -1.36 7.51
N LEU A 654 -23.59 -2.42 8.08
CA LEU A 654 -24.32 -3.42 7.33
C LEU A 654 -25.56 -2.81 6.68
N GLY A 655 -26.28 -1.93 7.38
CA GLY A 655 -27.43 -1.18 6.88
C GLY A 655 -27.06 -0.33 5.66
N ASN A 656 -26.04 0.52 5.79
CA ASN A 656 -25.53 1.35 4.69
C ASN A 656 -25.10 0.49 3.49
N THR A 657 -24.41 -0.63 3.73
CA THR A 657 -24.00 -1.54 2.66
C THR A 657 -25.20 -2.20 1.99
N HIS A 658 -26.20 -2.63 2.76
CA HIS A 658 -27.43 -3.22 2.24
C HIS A 658 -28.22 -2.22 1.38
N GLU A 659 -28.38 -0.98 1.84
CA GLU A 659 -29.04 0.09 1.07
C GLU A 659 -28.32 0.36 -0.25
N LEU A 660 -27.00 0.37 -0.22
CA LEU A 660 -26.17 0.54 -1.41
C LEU A 660 -26.37 -0.62 -2.39
N LEU A 661 -26.35 -1.87 -1.89
CA LEU A 661 -26.62 -3.06 -2.70
C LEU A 661 -28.04 -3.07 -3.27
N ASP A 662 -29.05 -2.67 -2.48
CA ASP A 662 -30.42 -2.55 -2.94
C ASP A 662 -30.54 -1.53 -4.08
N TYR A 663 -29.91 -0.37 -3.91
CA TYR A 663 -29.86 0.64 -4.96
C TYR A 663 -29.20 0.10 -6.23
N MET A 664 -28.05 -0.59 -6.11
CA MET A 664 -27.37 -1.20 -7.26
C MET A 664 -28.25 -2.22 -7.98
N VAL A 665 -28.89 -3.13 -7.23
CA VAL A 665 -29.79 -4.14 -7.76
C VAL A 665 -30.99 -3.49 -8.46
N ASN A 666 -31.55 -2.44 -7.87
CA ASN A 666 -32.68 -1.69 -8.44
C ASN A 666 -32.28 -0.88 -9.69
N MET A 667 -31.06 -0.37 -9.74
CA MET A 667 -30.55 0.37 -10.89
C MET A 667 -30.21 -0.58 -12.05
N LEU A 668 -29.56 -1.71 -11.76
CA LEU A 668 -29.29 -2.75 -12.75
C LEU A 668 -30.57 -3.38 -13.29
N SER A 669 -31.57 -3.66 -12.43
CA SER A 669 -32.84 -4.27 -12.88
C SER A 669 -33.61 -3.37 -13.86
N LYS A 670 -33.44 -2.04 -13.75
CA LYS A 670 -33.99 -1.04 -14.67
C LYS A 670 -33.10 -0.76 -15.88
N SER A 671 -31.85 -1.23 -15.85
CA SER A 671 -30.87 -0.95 -16.88
C SER A 671 -31.10 -1.81 -18.12
N LYS A 672 -31.11 -1.18 -19.29
CA LYS A 672 -31.19 -1.86 -20.60
C LYS A 672 -29.95 -2.72 -20.89
N VAL A 673 -28.91 -2.61 -20.08
CA VAL A 673 -27.65 -3.37 -20.21
C VAL A 673 -27.81 -4.84 -19.78
N LEU A 674 -28.89 -5.20 -19.08
CA LEU A 674 -29.30 -6.58 -18.81
C LEU A 674 -30.40 -7.02 -19.79
N PRO A 675 -30.05 -7.43 -21.04
CA PRO A 675 -31.00 -7.55 -22.16
C PRO A 675 -32.12 -8.60 -22.00
N ASN A 676 -32.15 -9.38 -20.92
CA ASN A 676 -32.99 -10.59 -20.84
C ASN A 676 -33.96 -10.66 -19.65
N ARG A 677 -34.16 -9.59 -18.87
CA ARG A 677 -35.08 -9.65 -17.70
C ARG A 677 -36.36 -8.84 -17.81
N ASP A 678 -36.46 -7.91 -18.75
CA ASP A 678 -37.76 -7.32 -19.06
C ASP A 678 -38.59 -8.33 -19.86
N PHE A 679 -39.33 -9.17 -19.12
CA PHE A 679 -40.26 -10.15 -19.65
C PHE A 679 -41.18 -9.53 -20.72
N PHE A 680 -41.53 -8.25 -20.54
CA PHE A 680 -42.38 -7.47 -21.43
C PHE A 680 -41.79 -7.15 -22.81
N TYR A 681 -40.47 -7.10 -22.98
CA TYR A 681 -39.84 -6.77 -24.27
C TYR A 681 -39.27 -7.99 -25.02
N SER A 682 -39.21 -9.16 -24.38
CA SER A 682 -38.73 -10.41 -25.00
C SER A 682 -39.69 -11.01 -26.05
N THR A 683 -40.95 -10.56 -26.08
CA THR A 683 -41.99 -11.13 -26.94
C THR A 683 -42.06 -10.53 -28.35
N GLU A 684 -41.53 -9.32 -28.60
CA GLU A 684 -41.68 -8.71 -29.93
C GLU A 684 -40.74 -9.28 -30.99
N ASP A 685 -39.55 -9.77 -30.59
CA ASP A 685 -38.58 -10.37 -31.54
C ASP A 685 -38.86 -11.86 -31.83
N ASN A 686 -39.74 -12.53 -31.07
CA ASN A 686 -40.22 -13.88 -31.38
C ASN A 686 -41.52 -13.90 -32.21
N ILE A 687 -42.10 -12.73 -32.52
CA ILE A 687 -43.30 -12.59 -33.35
C ILE A 687 -42.95 -12.20 -34.81
N ARG A 688 -41.66 -12.08 -35.14
CA ARG A 688 -41.14 -12.00 -36.51
C ARG A 688 -40.34 -13.24 -36.85
#